data_AF-A0A2T6BER4-F1
#
_entry.id   AF-A0A2T6BER4-F1
#
_cell.length_a   1.000
_cell.length_b   1.000
_cell.length_c   1.000
_cell.angle_alpha   90.00
_cell.angle_beta   90.00
_cell.angle_gamma   90.00
#
_symmetry.space_group_name_H-M   'P 1'
#
loop_
_entity.id
_entity.type
_entity.pdbx_description
1 polymer ?
#
loop_
_entity_poly.entity_id
_entity_poly.type
_entity_poly.pdbx_seq_one_letter_code
_entity_poly.pdbx_strand_id
1 'polypeptide(L)'
;MSRRIEQYTGPYERWTFGDDLGRPFAFPSIRDRTSRYFSALMDSSRPLPDVKKVRFEEEPGTGSRKVEVRYPPLWNRGANLKTRPFCFFDPDAAQAPSTGLADIAADLLDLISAAADEPEDEVAAGKKRMRARYRVNFPINEVTWSSDYDVDHGVDGYRAPQTPPKAIIAVIDDGIPFANRTFLNTEGNTRVSHLWLQSARAPAGSSAVPFGAELSNGQIDGLIAQYGDNENELYRISGAMDAELPELGTYMRRDTTHGSHIMSLAAGQPMCGKQEPSQDDIEIIAVQLPNTIAWDTSGFGKEMYMLSAIHYIFERAQRIAHSCGVDELPLVINFSYGWSGGRHDGQSEMDAAIEELLHKRKAVAPTEMIMPSGNTFLNLMHAQFQESDFKADPDDPGTEAIEVYWQVQPEDRTSSYIEFWMPEGLDVSDYTFKVTPPRGLTFDAEPSLALRGDPLLSRGDDRAFLDLRVGGAALGQMSVDQNRGTRWRAMVALAATVPLERAGRWAPSGRWVMRMERSASAPKLGAEQYINIWVQRDDDPSELNSGGRQSYLELIDPSTADKPSLPVYTQPMPAVRGFGSLNGVANAPLVTRVAGYVQSTGRPAPYSSSGGLSNTTGDAPTPWGEQVALCAVADRSPILPGSLGRGVRSGSRSILVGTSGAAPQAARLVVRALANGQPPFSAMTPQQFNFPNPVQNAHWLARLGSHKTPSLWGGG
;
A
#
# COMPACT_ATOMS: atom_id res chain seq x y z
N MET A 1 19.78 -23.64 -14.89
CA MET A 1 20.20 -22.33 -14.35
C MET A 1 19.03 -21.53 -13.72
N SER A 2 17.91 -22.16 -13.32
CA SER A 2 16.71 -21.46 -12.82
C SER A 2 16.75 -21.04 -11.33
N ARG A 3 17.92 -20.69 -10.78
CA ARG A 3 18.12 -20.41 -9.33
C ARG A 3 18.45 -18.94 -9.02
N ARG A 4 18.29 -18.01 -9.97
CA ARG A 4 18.85 -16.65 -9.81
C ARG A 4 17.87 -15.62 -9.23
N ILE A 5 16.57 -15.66 -9.56
CA ILE A 5 15.64 -14.65 -9.00
C ILE A 5 15.43 -14.79 -7.49
N GLU A 6 15.54 -16.01 -6.96
CA GLU A 6 15.44 -16.29 -5.52
C GLU A 6 16.46 -15.51 -4.70
N GLN A 7 17.58 -15.12 -5.33
CA GLN A 7 18.60 -14.26 -4.75
C GLN A 7 18.16 -12.79 -4.59
N TYR A 8 17.05 -12.38 -5.18
CA TYR A 8 16.50 -11.03 -5.07
C TYR A 8 15.08 -10.99 -4.47
N THR A 9 14.35 -12.12 -4.48
CA THR A 9 13.00 -12.18 -3.91
C THR A 9 13.01 -12.18 -2.39
N GLY A 10 12.21 -11.30 -1.79
CA GLY A 10 11.80 -11.42 -0.40
C GLY A 10 10.68 -12.46 -0.20
N PRO A 11 10.18 -12.61 1.03
CA PRO A 11 9.11 -13.56 1.37
C PRO A 11 7.87 -13.51 0.50
N TYR A 12 7.38 -12.31 0.18
CA TYR A 12 6.16 -12.15 -0.63
C TYR A 12 6.42 -12.48 -2.09
N GLU A 13 7.51 -11.96 -2.65
CA GLU A 13 7.90 -12.19 -4.03
C GLU A 13 8.09 -13.69 -4.29
N ARG A 14 8.75 -14.41 -3.37
CA ARG A 14 8.96 -15.86 -3.49
C ARG A 14 7.62 -16.61 -3.49
N TRP A 15 6.74 -16.33 -2.54
CA TRP A 15 5.44 -16.99 -2.48
C TRP A 15 4.61 -16.71 -3.73
N THR A 16 4.47 -15.43 -4.09
CA THR A 16 3.58 -14.97 -5.16
C THR A 16 4.05 -15.39 -6.55
N PHE A 17 5.36 -15.40 -6.81
CA PHE A 17 5.90 -15.78 -8.13
C PHE A 17 6.35 -17.25 -8.23
N GLY A 18 6.46 -17.98 -7.12
CA GLY A 18 6.86 -19.38 -7.11
C GLY A 18 5.81 -20.30 -7.73
N ASP A 19 6.19 -21.03 -8.79
CA ASP A 19 5.28 -21.88 -9.56
C ASP A 19 4.71 -23.05 -8.74
N ASP A 20 5.51 -23.63 -7.84
CA ASP A 20 5.10 -24.67 -6.90
C ASP A 20 4.73 -24.11 -5.51
N LEU A 21 4.50 -22.79 -5.42
CA LEU A 21 4.16 -22.06 -4.18
C LEU A 21 2.81 -21.31 -4.33
N GLY A 22 2.76 -20.01 -4.08
CA GLY A 22 1.55 -19.21 -4.05
C GLY A 22 1.00 -18.81 -5.42
N ARG A 23 1.80 -18.88 -6.49
CA ARG A 23 1.40 -18.36 -7.82
C ARG A 23 0.06 -18.89 -8.35
N PRO A 24 -0.30 -20.18 -8.21
CA PRO A 24 -1.61 -20.69 -8.65
C PRO A 24 -2.80 -20.01 -7.96
N PHE A 25 -2.58 -19.43 -6.78
CA PHE A 25 -3.57 -18.73 -5.95
C PHE A 25 -3.47 -17.20 -6.06
N ALA A 26 -2.53 -16.69 -6.86
CA ALA A 26 -2.37 -15.25 -7.08
C ALA A 26 -3.46 -14.68 -8.02
N PHE A 27 -3.56 -13.35 -8.07
CA PHE A 27 -4.43 -12.65 -9.00
C PHE A 27 -4.15 -13.04 -10.46
N PRO A 28 -5.16 -13.01 -11.35
CA PRO A 28 -5.02 -13.42 -12.75
C PRO A 28 -3.79 -12.83 -13.46
N SER A 29 -3.51 -11.54 -13.25
CA SER A 29 -2.38 -10.83 -13.86
C SER A 29 -1.01 -11.42 -13.50
N ILE A 30 -0.84 -12.01 -12.32
CA ILE A 30 0.38 -12.70 -11.87
C ILE A 30 0.36 -14.17 -12.23
N ARG A 31 -0.81 -14.80 -12.10
CA ARG A 31 -1.04 -16.21 -12.36
C ARG A 31 -0.78 -16.58 -13.82
N ASP A 32 -1.15 -15.68 -14.74
CA ASP A 32 -1.00 -15.90 -16.17
C ASP A 32 0.46 -15.65 -16.59
N ARG A 33 1.10 -16.68 -17.13
CA ARG A 33 2.56 -16.75 -17.39
C ARG A 33 3.04 -15.92 -18.60
N THR A 34 2.23 -14.99 -19.05
CA THR A 34 2.34 -14.42 -20.40
C THR A 34 2.86 -12.98 -20.41
N SER A 35 2.83 -12.28 -19.27
CA SER A 35 3.38 -10.91 -19.23
C SER A 35 4.89 -10.93 -19.45
N ARG A 36 5.38 -9.89 -20.14
CA ARG A 36 6.79 -9.64 -20.46
C ARG A 36 7.26 -8.27 -19.99
N TYR A 37 6.33 -7.48 -19.44
CA TYR A 37 6.53 -6.12 -19.01
C TYR A 37 6.39 -6.09 -17.51
N PHE A 38 7.41 -5.60 -16.82
CA PHE A 38 7.49 -5.68 -15.38
C PHE A 38 7.75 -4.34 -14.77
N SER A 39 7.42 -4.28 -13.50
CA SER A 39 7.68 -3.14 -12.65
C SER A 39 8.56 -3.57 -11.49
N ALA A 40 9.33 -2.63 -10.96
CA ALA A 40 10.18 -2.87 -9.81
C ALA A 40 10.43 -1.60 -9.02
N LEU A 41 10.85 -1.79 -7.77
CA LEU A 41 11.45 -0.77 -6.94
C LEU A 41 12.94 -1.00 -6.78
N MET A 42 13.71 0.08 -6.78
CA MET A 42 15.12 0.11 -6.38
C MET A 42 15.24 0.96 -5.10
N ASP A 43 15.80 0.40 -4.03
CA ASP A 43 16.22 1.12 -2.80
C ASP A 43 17.76 1.14 -2.76
N SER A 44 18.34 2.30 -3.06
CA SER A 44 19.79 2.50 -3.11
C SER A 44 20.16 3.96 -2.97
N SER A 45 21.23 4.26 -2.23
CA SER A 45 21.78 5.63 -2.16
C SER A 45 22.47 6.09 -3.45
N ARG A 46 22.69 5.18 -4.42
CA ARG A 46 23.37 5.50 -5.68
C ARG A 46 22.43 6.18 -6.68
N PRO A 47 22.93 6.94 -7.67
CA PRO A 47 22.12 7.46 -8.76
C PRO A 47 21.45 6.35 -9.58
N LEU A 48 20.36 6.70 -10.27
CA LEU A 48 19.75 5.80 -11.24
C LEU A 48 20.73 5.54 -12.40
N PRO A 49 20.87 4.29 -12.87
CA PRO A 49 21.67 4.02 -14.04
C PRO A 49 21.10 4.73 -15.27
N ASP A 50 21.99 5.12 -16.18
CA ASP A 50 21.58 5.68 -17.47
C ASP A 50 20.95 4.56 -18.31
N VAL A 51 19.62 4.58 -18.44
CA VAL A 51 18.85 3.57 -19.18
C VAL A 51 19.29 3.39 -20.63
N LYS A 52 19.93 4.41 -21.24
CA LYS A 52 20.47 4.30 -22.60
C LYS A 52 21.72 3.42 -22.68
N LYS A 53 22.40 3.19 -21.55
CA LYS A 53 23.64 2.43 -21.41
C LYS A 53 23.43 1.00 -20.90
N VAL A 54 22.23 0.68 -20.39
CA VAL A 54 21.84 -0.65 -19.94
C VAL A 54 21.71 -1.56 -21.18
N ARG A 55 22.73 -2.38 -21.48
CA ARG A 55 22.75 -3.38 -22.58
C ARG A 55 23.40 -4.66 -22.09
N PHE A 56 22.81 -5.81 -22.40
CA PHE A 56 23.33 -7.12 -21.98
C PHE A 56 24.14 -7.78 -23.10
N GLU A 57 25.32 -8.31 -22.79
CA GLU A 57 26.04 -9.30 -23.60
C GLU A 57 25.89 -10.66 -22.92
N GLU A 58 25.28 -11.65 -23.58
CA GLU A 58 25.10 -13.01 -23.04
C GLU A 58 26.45 -13.69 -22.76
N GLU A 59 27.41 -13.54 -23.69
CA GLU A 59 28.80 -14.00 -23.59
C GLU A 59 29.70 -13.13 -24.51
N PRO A 60 31.03 -13.10 -24.30
CA PRO A 60 31.95 -12.45 -25.23
C PRO A 60 31.81 -13.03 -26.65
N GLY A 61 31.15 -12.30 -27.54
CA GLY A 61 31.02 -12.64 -28.96
C GLY A 61 29.65 -13.16 -29.44
N THR A 62 28.61 -13.23 -28.59
CA THR A 62 27.27 -13.75 -28.98
C THR A 62 26.22 -12.67 -29.32
N GLY A 63 26.59 -11.39 -29.31
CA GLY A 63 25.68 -10.29 -29.67
C GLY A 63 24.86 -9.79 -28.48
N SER A 64 24.47 -8.51 -28.52
CA SER A 64 23.83 -7.84 -27.38
C SER A 64 22.31 -8.03 -27.38
N ARG A 65 21.71 -8.50 -26.27
CA ARG A 65 20.27 -8.37 -25.99
C ARG A 65 19.98 -7.03 -25.32
N LYS A 66 18.87 -6.38 -25.69
CA LYS A 66 18.56 -5.02 -25.25
C LYS A 66 17.36 -4.99 -24.30
N VAL A 67 17.55 -5.14 -22.99
CA VAL A 67 16.46 -4.86 -22.04
C VAL A 67 16.15 -3.36 -22.03
N GLU A 68 14.90 -3.00 -22.28
CA GLU A 68 14.43 -1.63 -22.22
C GLU A 68 14.00 -1.29 -20.79
N VAL A 69 14.65 -0.32 -20.17
CA VAL A 69 14.28 0.20 -18.84
C VAL A 69 13.70 1.60 -19.00
N ARG A 70 12.58 1.86 -18.33
CA ARG A 70 11.92 3.17 -18.30
C ARG A 70 11.64 3.60 -16.87
N TYR A 71 11.91 4.87 -16.60
CA TYR A 71 11.46 5.53 -15.40
C TYR A 71 10.11 6.20 -15.66
N PRO A 72 9.17 6.19 -14.70
CA PRO A 72 8.00 7.07 -14.78
C PRO A 72 8.43 8.54 -14.65
N PRO A 73 7.51 9.52 -14.77
CA PRO A 73 7.82 10.95 -14.58
C PRO A 73 8.27 11.25 -13.15
N LEU A 74 9.55 10.99 -12.86
CA LEU A 74 10.14 11.19 -11.54
C LEU A 74 10.29 12.69 -11.29
N TRP A 75 9.64 13.20 -10.24
CA TRP A 75 9.90 14.55 -9.74
C TRP A 75 11.41 14.82 -9.58
N ASN A 76 11.87 15.97 -10.10
CA ASN A 76 13.28 16.34 -10.19
C ASN A 76 14.17 15.26 -10.82
N ARG A 77 13.65 14.51 -11.80
CA ARG A 77 14.33 13.40 -12.49
C ARG A 77 14.86 12.31 -11.56
N GLY A 78 14.25 12.15 -10.37
CA GLY A 78 14.66 11.17 -9.37
C GLY A 78 15.99 11.49 -8.66
N ALA A 79 16.48 12.73 -8.79
CA ALA A 79 17.75 13.15 -8.24
C ALA A 79 17.73 13.12 -6.70
N ASN A 80 18.81 12.59 -6.10
CA ASN A 80 19.01 12.54 -4.65
C ASN A 80 17.87 11.86 -3.87
N LEU A 81 17.22 10.86 -4.46
CA LEU A 81 16.28 9.97 -3.77
C LEU A 81 16.95 8.62 -3.50
N LYS A 82 16.45 7.82 -2.58
CA LYS A 82 16.96 6.47 -2.35
C LYS A 82 16.11 5.42 -3.05
N THR A 83 14.81 5.49 -2.82
CA THR A 83 13.82 4.58 -3.41
C THR A 83 13.28 5.16 -4.71
N ARG A 84 13.34 4.41 -5.81
CA ARG A 84 12.80 4.84 -7.11
C ARG A 84 12.03 3.71 -7.80
N PRO A 85 10.86 4.01 -8.39
CA PRO A 85 10.14 3.09 -9.23
C PRO A 85 10.72 3.06 -10.65
N PHE A 86 10.72 1.89 -11.27
CA PHE A 86 11.05 1.73 -12.69
C PHE A 86 10.26 0.56 -13.29
N CYS A 87 10.19 0.53 -14.61
CA CYS A 87 9.61 -0.56 -15.37
C CYS A 87 10.54 -1.01 -16.48
N PHE A 88 10.38 -2.25 -16.92
CA PHE A 88 11.29 -2.85 -17.88
C PHE A 88 10.64 -3.93 -18.73
N PHE A 89 11.26 -4.18 -19.89
CA PHE A 89 10.80 -5.13 -20.89
C PHE A 89 12.00 -5.71 -21.68
N ASP A 90 11.95 -7.00 -22.00
CA ASP A 90 12.91 -7.66 -22.91
C ASP A 90 12.30 -7.81 -24.33
N PRO A 91 12.76 -7.04 -25.34
CA PRO A 91 12.29 -7.11 -26.72
C PRO A 91 12.67 -8.41 -27.44
N ASP A 92 13.72 -9.10 -27.01
CA ASP A 92 14.24 -10.29 -27.70
C ASP A 92 13.54 -11.58 -27.25
N ALA A 93 12.75 -11.52 -26.17
CA ALA A 93 11.89 -12.61 -25.70
C ALA A 93 10.80 -13.03 -26.72
N ALA A 94 10.58 -12.24 -27.78
CA ALA A 94 9.67 -12.58 -28.87
C ALA A 94 10.14 -13.79 -29.73
N GLN A 95 11.44 -14.11 -29.72
CA GLN A 95 12.02 -15.12 -30.61
C GLN A 95 12.26 -16.49 -29.94
N ALA A 96 12.25 -16.57 -28.61
CA ALA A 96 12.41 -17.83 -27.86
C ALA A 96 11.63 -17.81 -26.53
N PRO A 97 10.47 -18.50 -26.41
CA PRO A 97 9.63 -18.49 -25.20
C PRO A 97 10.20 -19.28 -24.01
N SER A 98 11.50 -19.64 -24.00
CA SER A 98 12.07 -20.62 -23.06
C SER A 98 12.74 -20.04 -21.80
N THR A 99 12.97 -18.72 -21.71
CA THR A 99 13.46 -18.09 -20.47
C THR A 99 12.26 -17.61 -19.66
N GLY A 100 12.06 -18.18 -18.48
CA GLY A 100 10.92 -17.81 -17.64
C GLY A 100 11.04 -16.37 -17.14
N LEU A 101 9.91 -15.78 -16.70
CA LEU A 101 9.82 -14.52 -15.95
C LEU A 101 10.97 -14.31 -14.95
N ALA A 102 11.24 -15.38 -14.19
CA ALA A 102 12.26 -15.41 -13.17
C ALA A 102 13.66 -15.11 -13.71
N ASP A 103 13.99 -15.66 -14.88
CA ASP A 103 15.31 -15.55 -15.48
C ASP A 103 15.54 -14.13 -16.03
N ILE A 104 14.55 -13.55 -16.73
CA ILE A 104 14.63 -12.18 -17.27
C ILE A 104 14.78 -11.14 -16.15
N ALA A 105 13.97 -11.25 -15.10
CA ALA A 105 14.07 -10.32 -13.98
C ALA A 105 15.40 -10.51 -13.23
N ALA A 106 15.88 -11.73 -13.04
CA ALA A 106 17.19 -11.95 -12.41
C ALA A 106 18.34 -11.33 -13.21
N ASP A 107 18.41 -11.59 -14.51
CA ASP A 107 19.49 -11.09 -15.37
C ASP A 107 19.48 -9.55 -15.46
N LEU A 108 18.29 -8.92 -15.48
CA LEU A 108 18.18 -7.47 -15.39
C LEU A 108 18.70 -6.94 -14.05
N LEU A 109 18.30 -7.54 -12.93
CA LEU A 109 18.71 -7.06 -11.62
C LEU A 109 20.23 -7.17 -11.42
N ASP A 110 20.86 -8.22 -11.95
CA ASP A 110 22.32 -8.35 -12.01
C ASP A 110 22.94 -7.22 -12.81
N LEU A 111 22.37 -6.90 -13.98
CA LEU A 111 22.91 -5.88 -14.85
C LEU A 111 22.73 -4.47 -14.29
N ILE A 112 21.58 -4.15 -13.72
CA ILE A 112 21.37 -2.87 -13.02
C ILE A 112 22.34 -2.78 -11.83
N SER A 113 22.57 -3.89 -11.12
CA SER A 113 23.56 -3.93 -10.03
C SER A 113 24.98 -3.66 -10.54
N ALA A 114 25.37 -4.27 -11.67
CA ALA A 114 26.68 -4.09 -12.30
C ALA A 114 26.87 -2.68 -12.91
N ALA A 115 25.85 -2.15 -13.57
CA ALA A 115 25.85 -0.82 -14.19
C ALA A 115 25.82 0.33 -13.17
N ALA A 116 25.48 0.04 -11.90
CA ALA A 116 25.52 1.02 -10.81
C ALA A 116 26.94 1.25 -10.24
N ASP A 117 28.00 0.96 -11.01
CA ASP A 117 29.44 1.10 -10.68
C ASP A 117 29.83 0.41 -9.36
N GLU A 118 30.05 -0.91 -9.37
CA GLU A 118 30.70 -1.63 -8.26
C GLU A 118 32.19 -1.85 -8.52
N PRO A 119 33.12 -1.16 -7.84
CA PRO A 119 34.47 -1.69 -7.63
C PRO A 119 34.41 -2.86 -6.64
N GLU A 120 35.12 -3.96 -6.92
CA GLU A 120 35.16 -5.17 -6.09
C GLU A 120 35.87 -4.99 -4.72
N ASP A 121 36.50 -3.84 -4.45
CA ASP A 121 37.60 -3.73 -3.46
C ASP A 121 37.27 -3.14 -2.07
N GLU A 122 36.01 -2.84 -1.71
CA GLU A 122 35.68 -2.28 -0.37
C GLU A 122 35.30 -3.33 0.70
N VAL A 123 35.99 -4.47 0.74
CA VAL A 123 35.86 -5.46 1.83
C VAL A 123 36.71 -5.07 3.07
N ALA A 124 37.58 -4.07 2.96
CA ALA A 124 38.67 -3.82 3.91
C ALA A 124 38.30 -3.20 5.28
N ALA A 125 37.02 -2.90 5.58
CA ALA A 125 36.69 -2.09 6.77
C ALA A 125 35.56 -2.62 7.69
N GLY A 126 35.16 -3.90 7.59
CA GLY A 126 34.17 -4.49 8.50
C GLY A 126 32.75 -3.90 8.42
N LYS A 127 32.47 -3.03 7.44
CA LYS A 127 31.11 -2.54 7.14
C LYS A 127 30.45 -3.51 6.16
N LYS A 128 29.29 -4.08 6.53
CA LYS A 128 28.46 -4.89 5.62
C LYS A 128 28.14 -4.06 4.37
N ARG A 129 28.46 -4.59 3.18
CA ARG A 129 28.24 -3.97 1.85
C ARG A 129 26.76 -3.58 1.70
N MET A 130 26.42 -2.28 1.65
CA MET A 130 25.05 -1.86 1.30
C MET A 130 24.86 -1.99 -0.22
N ARG A 131 24.50 -3.19 -0.67
CA ARG A 131 24.09 -3.44 -2.06
C ARG A 131 22.73 -2.80 -2.33
N ALA A 132 22.49 -2.38 -3.57
CA ALA A 132 21.17 -1.94 -3.98
C ALA A 132 20.14 -3.06 -3.76
N ARG A 133 18.98 -2.70 -3.22
CA ARG A 133 17.86 -3.63 -3.04
C ARG A 133 16.89 -3.45 -4.18
N TYR A 134 16.40 -4.56 -4.71
CA TYR A 134 15.43 -4.57 -5.78
C TYR A 134 14.25 -5.45 -5.40
N ARG A 135 13.04 -4.99 -5.73
CA ARG A 135 11.81 -5.76 -5.53
C ARG A 135 11.03 -5.76 -6.83
N VAL A 136 10.76 -6.95 -7.36
CA VAL A 136 9.91 -7.10 -8.55
C VAL A 136 8.46 -6.98 -8.11
N ASN A 137 7.72 -6.16 -8.84
CA ASN A 137 6.35 -5.76 -8.54
C ASN A 137 5.38 -6.36 -9.58
N PHE A 138 4.12 -5.92 -9.57
CA PHE A 138 3.10 -6.40 -10.51
C PHE A 138 3.53 -6.26 -11.98
N PRO A 139 3.19 -7.24 -12.84
CA PRO A 139 3.37 -7.09 -14.27
C PRO A 139 2.57 -5.89 -14.81
N ILE A 140 3.04 -5.36 -15.92
CA ILE A 140 2.36 -4.39 -16.76
C ILE A 140 1.74 -5.16 -17.93
N ASN A 141 0.52 -4.78 -18.32
CA ASN A 141 -0.12 -5.38 -19.47
C ASN A 141 0.50 -4.78 -20.75
N GLU A 142 0.87 -5.62 -21.72
CA GLU A 142 1.58 -5.21 -22.94
C GLU A 142 0.88 -4.07 -23.71
N VAL A 143 -0.46 -4.10 -23.79
CA VAL A 143 -1.19 -3.08 -24.54
C VAL A 143 -1.21 -1.72 -23.85
N THR A 144 -0.80 -1.64 -22.59
CA THR A 144 -0.66 -0.38 -21.85
C THR A 144 0.74 0.19 -21.98
N TRP A 145 1.70 -0.53 -22.56
CA TRP A 145 3.07 -0.05 -22.74
C TRP A 145 3.14 1.00 -23.87
N SER A 146 3.65 2.20 -23.56
CA SER A 146 3.78 3.27 -24.55
C SER A 146 4.78 2.90 -25.64
N SER A 147 4.44 3.01 -26.91
CA SER A 147 5.39 2.65 -27.99
C SER A 147 6.54 3.66 -28.13
N ASP A 148 6.25 4.94 -27.89
CA ASP A 148 7.21 6.04 -27.95
C ASP A 148 7.10 6.85 -26.66
N TYR A 149 8.01 6.59 -25.72
CA TYR A 149 8.01 7.23 -24.41
C TYR A 149 9.10 8.30 -24.32
N ASP A 150 8.70 9.53 -24.03
CA ASP A 150 9.60 10.63 -23.70
C ASP A 150 9.04 11.40 -22.50
N VAL A 151 9.78 11.37 -21.39
CA VAL A 151 9.40 12.06 -20.14
C VAL A 151 9.27 13.58 -20.33
N ASP A 152 10.05 14.15 -21.24
CA ASP A 152 10.05 15.59 -21.51
C ASP A 152 8.97 15.98 -22.54
N HIS A 153 8.21 15.00 -23.07
CA HIS A 153 7.08 15.26 -23.96
C HIS A 153 6.02 16.13 -23.26
N GLY A 154 5.47 17.09 -24.01
CA GLY A 154 4.34 17.90 -23.55
C GLY A 154 3.10 17.04 -23.36
N VAL A 155 2.18 17.46 -22.49
CA VAL A 155 0.90 16.76 -22.34
C VAL A 155 -0.05 17.30 -23.40
N ASP A 156 -0.43 16.44 -24.35
CA ASP A 156 -1.29 16.82 -25.47
C ASP A 156 -2.61 17.46 -25.02
N GLY A 157 -2.96 18.57 -25.66
CA GLY A 157 -4.20 19.31 -25.37
C GLY A 157 -4.21 20.03 -24.02
N TYR A 158 -3.11 20.04 -23.25
CA TYR A 158 -3.03 20.79 -22.00
C TYR A 158 -3.24 22.29 -22.24
N ARG A 159 -4.08 22.90 -21.41
CA ARG A 159 -4.37 24.33 -21.40
C ARG A 159 -3.96 24.91 -20.06
N ALA A 160 -2.97 25.80 -20.05
CA ALA A 160 -2.57 26.48 -18.83
C ALA A 160 -3.74 27.34 -18.28
N PRO A 161 -4.00 27.33 -16.96
CA PRO A 161 -4.96 28.23 -16.34
C PRO A 161 -4.62 29.70 -16.63
N GLN A 162 -5.63 30.52 -16.95
CA GLN A 162 -5.42 31.95 -17.23
C GLN A 162 -4.96 32.73 -15.99
N THR A 163 -5.44 32.32 -14.81
CA THR A 163 -5.00 32.83 -13.52
C THR A 163 -4.28 31.70 -12.78
N PRO A 164 -3.10 31.94 -12.18
CA PRO A 164 -2.43 30.92 -11.39
C PRO A 164 -3.37 30.38 -10.31
N PRO A 165 -3.54 29.05 -10.20
CA PRO A 165 -4.31 28.47 -9.11
C PRO A 165 -3.61 28.77 -7.78
N LYS A 166 -4.38 28.77 -6.68
CA LYS A 166 -3.81 29.01 -5.34
C LYS A 166 -3.31 27.73 -4.68
N ALA A 167 -3.81 26.58 -5.09
CA ALA A 167 -3.40 25.27 -4.59
C ALA A 167 -3.79 24.17 -5.58
N ILE A 168 -3.26 22.97 -5.35
CA ILE A 168 -3.61 21.75 -6.06
C ILE A 168 -4.11 20.71 -5.05
N ILE A 169 -5.20 20.03 -5.37
CA ILE A 169 -5.59 18.79 -4.71
C ILE A 169 -5.35 17.61 -5.65
N ALA A 170 -4.66 16.59 -5.16
CA ALA A 170 -4.42 15.38 -5.90
C ALA A 170 -5.18 14.19 -5.30
N VAL A 171 -5.67 13.30 -6.15
CA VAL A 171 -6.38 12.07 -5.75
C VAL A 171 -5.73 10.87 -6.43
N ILE A 172 -5.30 9.89 -5.62
CA ILE A 172 -4.83 8.58 -6.09
C ILE A 172 -5.89 7.55 -5.69
N ASP A 173 -6.62 7.02 -6.67
CA ASP A 173 -7.78 6.13 -6.45
C ASP A 173 -8.10 5.22 -7.67
N ASP A 174 -9.25 4.53 -7.69
CA ASP A 174 -9.75 3.67 -8.76
C ASP A 174 -11.10 4.16 -9.28
N GLY A 175 -11.35 3.98 -10.57
CA GLY A 175 -12.59 4.42 -11.19
C GLY A 175 -12.88 5.92 -10.99
N ILE A 176 -11.97 6.79 -11.45
CA ILE A 176 -12.01 8.23 -11.23
C ILE A 176 -13.01 8.91 -12.19
N PRO A 177 -14.06 9.58 -11.68
CA PRO A 177 -15.13 10.14 -12.51
C PRO A 177 -14.84 11.56 -13.03
N PHE A 178 -13.77 11.71 -13.81
CA PHE A 178 -13.29 13.00 -14.30
C PHE A 178 -14.30 13.77 -15.17
N ALA A 179 -15.31 13.11 -15.73
CA ALA A 179 -16.35 13.76 -16.53
C ALA A 179 -17.52 14.32 -15.69
N ASN A 180 -17.59 13.98 -14.40
CA ASN A 180 -18.69 14.40 -13.55
C ASN A 180 -18.69 15.93 -13.40
N ARG A 181 -19.85 16.56 -13.63
CA ARG A 181 -20.06 18.01 -13.60
C ARG A 181 -19.68 18.67 -12.28
N THR A 182 -19.57 17.89 -11.20
CA THR A 182 -19.08 18.38 -9.92
C THR A 182 -17.61 18.82 -9.94
N PHE A 183 -16.85 18.48 -10.98
CA PHE A 183 -15.46 18.90 -11.15
C PHE A 183 -15.32 20.07 -12.13
N LEU A 184 -16.42 20.60 -12.66
CA LEU A 184 -16.38 21.82 -13.47
C LEU A 184 -16.22 23.06 -12.58
N ASN A 185 -15.54 24.06 -13.12
CA ASN A 185 -15.47 25.41 -12.56
C ASN A 185 -16.73 26.20 -12.92
N THR A 186 -16.84 27.44 -12.44
CA THR A 186 -17.99 28.32 -12.73
C THR A 186 -18.16 28.70 -14.20
N GLU A 187 -17.12 28.57 -15.01
CA GLU A 187 -17.15 28.79 -16.47
C GLU A 187 -17.56 27.53 -17.25
N GLY A 188 -17.71 26.38 -16.58
CA GLY A 188 -18.07 25.10 -17.18
C GLY A 188 -16.90 24.29 -17.72
N ASN A 189 -15.65 24.72 -17.49
CA ASN A 189 -14.44 23.98 -17.84
C ASN A 189 -14.04 23.04 -16.69
N THR A 190 -13.39 21.92 -16.99
CA THR A 190 -12.92 20.98 -15.98
C THR A 190 -11.83 21.59 -15.09
N ARG A 191 -11.89 21.30 -13.80
CA ARG A 191 -10.79 21.53 -12.85
C ARG A 191 -9.81 20.35 -12.81
N VAL A 192 -10.06 19.27 -13.54
CA VAL A 192 -9.10 18.16 -13.68
C VAL A 192 -8.04 18.56 -14.69
N SER A 193 -6.92 19.07 -14.16
CA SER A 193 -5.77 19.51 -14.94
C SER A 193 -5.14 18.35 -15.70
N HIS A 194 -4.86 17.26 -14.98
CA HIS A 194 -4.15 16.08 -15.45
C HIS A 194 -4.73 14.82 -14.81
N LEU A 195 -4.89 13.76 -15.60
CA LEU A 195 -5.33 12.45 -15.16
C LEU A 195 -4.47 11.36 -15.79
N TRP A 196 -3.79 10.55 -14.97
CA TRP A 196 -3.09 9.36 -15.44
C TRP A 196 -3.92 8.10 -15.19
N LEU A 197 -4.33 7.42 -16.26
CA LEU A 197 -4.97 6.11 -16.24
C LEU A 197 -3.91 5.02 -16.41
N GLN A 198 -3.38 4.49 -15.31
CA GLN A 198 -2.21 3.59 -15.34
C GLN A 198 -2.46 2.25 -16.06
N SER A 199 -3.71 1.79 -16.16
CA SER A 199 -4.09 0.55 -16.85
C SER A 199 -4.79 0.75 -18.19
N ALA A 200 -4.94 1.99 -18.67
CA ALA A 200 -5.51 2.25 -19.99
C ALA A 200 -4.56 1.82 -21.12
N ARG A 201 -5.11 1.52 -22.30
CA ARG A 201 -4.28 1.29 -23.49
C ARG A 201 -3.43 2.52 -23.76
N ALA A 202 -2.16 2.29 -24.07
CA ALA A 202 -1.30 3.39 -24.47
C ALA A 202 -1.85 4.02 -25.76
N PRO A 203 -1.89 5.36 -25.85
CA PRO A 203 -2.24 6.01 -27.10
C PRO A 203 -1.20 5.70 -28.17
N ALA A 204 -1.62 5.76 -29.44
CA ALA A 204 -0.68 5.70 -30.54
C ALA A 204 0.15 7.00 -30.59
N GLY A 205 1.47 6.88 -30.73
CA GLY A 205 2.39 8.01 -30.81
C GLY A 205 3.18 8.23 -29.53
N SER A 206 3.71 9.44 -29.37
CA SER A 206 4.54 9.86 -28.24
C SER A 206 3.71 10.00 -26.96
N SER A 207 4.28 9.63 -25.83
CA SER A 207 3.62 9.71 -24.51
C SER A 207 4.58 10.21 -23.45
N ALA A 208 4.06 11.04 -22.54
CA ALA A 208 4.78 11.53 -21.37
C ALA A 208 4.73 10.56 -20.17
N VAL A 209 4.06 9.41 -20.32
CA VAL A 209 4.00 8.33 -19.32
C VAL A 209 4.47 7.00 -19.93
N PRO A 210 5.20 6.14 -19.19
CA PRO A 210 5.80 4.94 -19.76
C PRO A 210 4.78 3.82 -20.05
N PHE A 211 3.63 3.88 -19.39
CA PHE A 211 2.50 2.99 -19.56
C PHE A 211 1.19 3.71 -19.20
N GLY A 212 0.07 3.13 -19.62
CA GLY A 212 -1.24 3.74 -19.43
C GLY A 212 -1.49 4.87 -20.44
N ALA A 213 -2.48 5.71 -20.13
CA ALA A 213 -2.79 6.91 -20.88
C ALA A 213 -2.89 8.13 -19.96
N GLU A 214 -2.48 9.29 -20.45
CA GLU A 214 -2.66 10.57 -19.76
C GLU A 214 -3.74 11.39 -20.48
N LEU A 215 -4.65 11.99 -19.71
CA LEU A 215 -5.67 12.91 -20.18
C LEU A 215 -5.44 14.30 -19.56
N SER A 216 -5.40 15.34 -20.40
CA SER A 216 -5.31 16.73 -19.97
C SER A 216 -6.69 17.40 -19.86
N ASN A 217 -6.74 18.54 -19.18
CA ASN A 217 -7.96 19.36 -19.11
C ASN A 217 -8.58 19.67 -20.48
N GLY A 218 -7.81 20.06 -21.49
CA GLY A 218 -8.35 20.40 -22.80
C GLY A 218 -8.90 19.20 -23.56
N GLN A 219 -8.34 17.99 -23.35
CA GLN A 219 -8.92 16.75 -23.87
C GLN A 219 -10.22 16.41 -23.15
N ILE A 220 -10.25 16.53 -21.82
CA ILE A 220 -11.45 16.29 -21.01
C ILE A 220 -12.57 17.27 -21.40
N ASP A 221 -12.28 18.56 -21.52
CA ASP A 221 -13.25 19.57 -21.96
C ASP A 221 -13.75 19.30 -23.38
N GLY A 222 -12.86 18.89 -24.30
CA GLY A 222 -13.24 18.50 -25.65
C GLY A 222 -14.20 17.31 -25.67
N LEU A 223 -13.94 16.31 -24.84
CA LEU A 223 -14.81 15.15 -24.66
C LEU A 223 -16.16 15.55 -24.05
N ILE A 224 -16.18 16.41 -23.03
CA ILE A 224 -17.41 16.91 -22.41
C ILE A 224 -18.23 17.71 -23.43
N ALA A 225 -17.60 18.56 -24.23
CA ALA A 225 -18.27 19.33 -25.27
C ALA A 225 -18.86 18.43 -26.37
N GLN A 226 -18.16 17.35 -26.73
CA GLN A 226 -18.61 16.42 -27.77
C GLN A 226 -19.75 15.50 -27.31
N TYR A 227 -19.69 14.96 -26.09
CA TYR A 227 -20.62 13.92 -25.62
C TYR A 227 -21.68 14.42 -24.63
N GLY A 228 -21.54 15.62 -24.07
CA GLY A 228 -22.51 16.25 -23.18
C GLY A 228 -22.88 15.36 -21.99
N ASP A 229 -24.18 15.08 -21.83
CA ASP A 229 -24.73 14.25 -20.75
C ASP A 229 -24.44 12.74 -20.93
N ASN A 230 -23.91 12.31 -22.08
CA ASN A 230 -23.58 10.90 -22.34
C ASN A 230 -22.19 10.53 -21.79
N GLU A 231 -22.03 10.62 -20.47
CA GLU A 231 -20.77 10.32 -19.77
C GLU A 231 -20.32 8.86 -19.97
N ASN A 232 -21.24 7.91 -20.20
CA ASN A 232 -20.88 6.52 -20.49
C ASN A 232 -20.08 6.39 -21.78
N GLU A 233 -20.51 7.09 -22.83
CA GLU A 233 -19.81 7.10 -24.11
C GLU A 233 -18.49 7.85 -23.99
N LEU A 234 -18.47 8.94 -23.22
CA LEU A 234 -17.24 9.67 -22.90
C LEU A 234 -16.19 8.78 -22.23
N TYR A 235 -16.56 8.05 -21.18
CA TYR A 235 -15.65 7.12 -20.50
C TYR A 235 -15.19 5.98 -21.42
N ARG A 236 -16.02 5.56 -22.37
CA ARG A 236 -15.64 4.53 -23.35
C ARG A 236 -14.63 5.06 -24.36
N ILE A 237 -14.88 6.23 -24.95
CA ILE A 237 -14.03 6.82 -26.00
C ILE A 237 -12.70 7.34 -25.44
N SER A 238 -12.70 7.83 -24.20
CA SER A 238 -11.46 8.26 -23.51
C SER A 238 -10.53 7.10 -23.13
N GLY A 239 -10.97 5.84 -23.26
CA GLY A 239 -10.19 4.69 -22.82
C GLY A 239 -10.21 4.47 -21.30
N ALA A 240 -11.11 5.12 -20.56
CA ALA A 240 -11.31 4.90 -19.12
C ALA A 240 -12.09 3.61 -18.80
N MET A 241 -12.55 2.89 -19.83
CA MET A 241 -13.13 1.56 -19.73
C MET A 241 -12.62 0.66 -20.85
N ASP A 242 -12.26 -0.57 -20.51
CA ASP A 242 -11.95 -1.63 -21.47
C ASP A 242 -12.32 -2.99 -20.88
N ALA A 243 -13.25 -3.70 -21.52
CA ALA A 243 -13.69 -5.00 -21.06
C ALA A 243 -12.66 -6.11 -21.29
N GLU A 244 -11.70 -5.89 -22.19
CA GLU A 244 -10.63 -6.85 -22.51
C GLU A 244 -9.43 -6.71 -21.57
N LEU A 245 -9.38 -5.66 -20.75
CA LEU A 245 -8.31 -5.40 -19.79
C LEU A 245 -8.82 -5.55 -18.37
N PRO A 246 -8.60 -6.69 -17.69
CA PRO A 246 -9.05 -6.91 -16.32
C PRO A 246 -8.58 -5.84 -15.33
N GLU A 247 -7.40 -5.26 -15.57
CA GLU A 247 -6.80 -4.18 -14.77
C GLU A 247 -7.55 -2.84 -14.87
N LEU A 248 -8.48 -2.70 -15.82
CA LEU A 248 -9.30 -1.51 -16.03
C LEU A 248 -10.81 -1.84 -16.01
N GLY A 249 -11.21 -2.84 -16.79
CA GLY A 249 -12.58 -3.34 -16.87
C GLY A 249 -13.59 -2.29 -17.33
N THR A 250 -14.86 -2.53 -17.02
CA THR A 250 -15.97 -1.60 -17.31
C THR A 250 -16.47 -0.90 -16.04
N TYR A 251 -15.56 -0.63 -15.10
CA TYR A 251 -15.91 -0.24 -13.74
C TYR A 251 -16.67 1.09 -13.67
N MET A 252 -16.32 2.03 -14.56
CA MET A 252 -17.01 3.31 -14.73
C MET A 252 -18.48 3.18 -15.21
N ARG A 253 -18.97 1.97 -15.55
CA ARG A 253 -20.41 1.75 -15.81
C ARG A 253 -21.24 1.70 -14.53
N ARG A 254 -20.63 1.56 -13.36
CA ARG A 254 -21.34 1.52 -12.08
C ARG A 254 -21.82 2.92 -11.70
N ASP A 255 -22.85 3.00 -10.87
CA ASP A 255 -23.28 4.28 -10.30
C ASP A 255 -22.27 4.81 -9.27
N THR A 256 -21.52 3.91 -8.63
CA THR A 256 -20.52 4.23 -7.63
C THR A 256 -19.26 3.38 -7.85
N THR A 257 -18.13 4.05 -7.75
CA THR A 257 -16.79 3.48 -7.58
C THR A 257 -16.17 4.07 -6.31
N HIS A 258 -15.15 3.43 -5.76
CA HIS A 258 -14.43 3.97 -4.59
C HIS A 258 -13.87 5.37 -4.92
N GLY A 259 -13.16 5.53 -6.04
CA GLY A 259 -12.61 6.83 -6.45
C GLY A 259 -13.65 7.89 -6.79
N SER A 260 -14.85 7.50 -7.22
CA SER A 260 -15.94 8.49 -7.36
C SER A 260 -16.35 9.08 -6.02
N HIS A 261 -16.44 8.24 -4.99
CA HIS A 261 -16.73 8.69 -3.64
C HIS A 261 -15.61 9.58 -3.12
N ILE A 262 -14.36 9.12 -3.23
CA ILE A 262 -13.19 9.81 -2.69
C ILE A 262 -12.97 11.16 -3.35
N MET A 263 -12.91 11.20 -4.69
CA MET A 263 -12.70 12.44 -5.44
C MET A 263 -13.84 13.43 -5.20
N SER A 264 -15.08 12.95 -5.05
CA SER A 264 -16.21 13.84 -4.75
C SER A 264 -16.07 14.54 -3.41
N LEU A 265 -15.63 13.84 -2.36
CA LEU A 265 -15.41 14.39 -1.03
C LEU A 265 -14.18 15.30 -0.99
N ALA A 266 -13.13 14.95 -1.72
CA ALA A 266 -11.90 15.72 -1.78
C ALA A 266 -12.10 17.04 -2.55
N ALA A 267 -12.63 16.95 -3.77
CA ALA A 267 -12.53 18.02 -4.75
C ALA A 267 -13.86 18.42 -5.41
N GLY A 268 -14.97 17.73 -5.14
CA GLY A 268 -16.27 18.02 -5.77
C GLY A 268 -16.89 19.35 -5.35
N GLN A 269 -17.88 19.83 -6.11
CA GLN A 269 -18.79 20.91 -5.69
C GLN A 269 -19.51 20.55 -4.38
N PRO A 270 -19.78 21.52 -3.48
CA PRO A 270 -20.40 21.29 -2.19
C PRO A 270 -21.68 20.44 -2.27
N MET A 271 -21.91 19.65 -1.22
CA MET A 271 -23.09 18.78 -1.10
C MET A 271 -24.14 19.39 -0.18
N CYS A 272 -25.42 19.05 -0.44
CA CYS A 272 -26.54 19.19 0.51
C CYS A 272 -26.61 20.55 1.25
N GLY A 273 -26.73 21.66 0.51
CA GLY A 273 -27.10 22.96 1.07
C GLY A 273 -26.04 23.66 1.94
N LYS A 274 -24.84 23.08 2.11
CA LYS A 274 -23.71 23.80 2.71
C LYS A 274 -23.14 24.81 1.72
N GLN A 275 -22.99 26.04 2.17
CA GLN A 275 -22.20 27.04 1.46
C GLN A 275 -20.72 26.84 1.78
N GLU A 276 -19.91 26.69 0.74
CA GLU A 276 -18.46 26.70 0.83
C GLU A 276 -17.92 27.73 -0.19
N PRO A 277 -16.70 28.25 0.01
CA PRO A 277 -16.04 29.06 -1.01
C PRO A 277 -15.95 28.32 -2.35
N SER A 278 -15.92 29.09 -3.45
CA SER A 278 -15.69 28.52 -4.78
C SER A 278 -14.39 27.71 -4.80
N GLN A 279 -14.40 26.58 -5.51
CA GLN A 279 -13.27 25.69 -5.71
C GLN A 279 -12.53 25.95 -7.03
N ASP A 280 -12.85 27.04 -7.72
CA ASP A 280 -12.26 27.39 -9.03
C ASP A 280 -10.78 27.77 -8.94
N ASP A 281 -10.30 28.19 -7.76
CA ASP A 281 -8.90 28.53 -7.51
C ASP A 281 -8.04 27.32 -7.08
N ILE A 282 -8.59 26.10 -7.16
CA ILE A 282 -7.93 24.84 -6.82
C ILE A 282 -8.02 23.87 -7.99
N GLU A 283 -6.86 23.54 -8.56
CA GLU A 283 -6.71 22.55 -9.63
C GLU A 283 -6.69 21.13 -9.08
N ILE A 284 -7.08 20.17 -9.91
CA ILE A 284 -7.13 18.74 -9.58
C ILE A 284 -6.12 17.97 -10.42
N ILE A 285 -5.28 17.17 -9.77
CA ILE A 285 -4.49 16.12 -10.43
C ILE A 285 -5.05 14.76 -9.97
N ALA A 286 -5.24 13.85 -10.90
CA ALA A 286 -5.76 12.53 -10.57
C ALA A 286 -4.87 11.42 -11.12
N VAL A 287 -4.75 10.32 -10.38
CA VAL A 287 -4.10 9.09 -10.85
C VAL A 287 -5.01 7.91 -10.56
N GLN A 288 -5.44 7.23 -11.61
CA GLN A 288 -6.19 5.99 -11.49
C GLN A 288 -5.22 4.81 -11.49
N LEU A 289 -5.13 4.10 -10.36
CA LEU A 289 -4.36 2.87 -10.26
C LEU A 289 -5.05 1.73 -11.02
N PRO A 290 -4.33 0.67 -11.43
CA PRO A 290 -4.96 -0.55 -11.96
C PRO A 290 -5.93 -1.14 -10.92
N ASN A 291 -7.16 -1.47 -11.33
CA ASN A 291 -8.22 -1.93 -10.41
C ASN A 291 -7.83 -3.19 -9.62
N THR A 292 -7.20 -4.15 -10.28
CA THR A 292 -6.69 -5.38 -9.64
C THR A 292 -5.64 -5.07 -8.56
N ILE A 293 -4.86 -4.01 -8.74
CA ILE A 293 -3.86 -3.53 -7.78
C ILE A 293 -4.52 -2.70 -6.69
N ALA A 294 -5.51 -1.86 -7.03
CA ALA A 294 -6.28 -1.08 -6.07
C ALA A 294 -7.01 -1.97 -5.05
N TRP A 295 -7.54 -3.11 -5.50
CA TRP A 295 -8.41 -3.94 -4.68
C TRP A 295 -7.73 -5.12 -4.01
N ASP A 296 -6.55 -5.55 -4.45
CA ASP A 296 -5.77 -6.55 -3.73
C ASP A 296 -5.54 -6.09 -2.26
N THR A 297 -5.61 -6.98 -1.29
CA THR A 297 -5.45 -6.63 0.14
C THR A 297 -4.16 -7.18 0.75
N SER A 298 -3.42 -8.01 0.00
CA SER A 298 -2.19 -8.71 0.42
C SER A 298 -0.93 -7.85 0.47
N GLY A 299 -1.03 -6.56 0.13
CA GLY A 299 0.03 -5.56 0.24
C GLY A 299 1.23 -5.72 -0.70
N PHE A 300 1.29 -6.80 -1.48
CA PHE A 300 2.44 -7.12 -2.31
C PHE A 300 2.46 -6.40 -3.66
N GLY A 301 3.62 -5.87 -4.08
CA GLY A 301 3.92 -5.60 -5.49
C GLY A 301 3.30 -4.33 -6.09
N LYS A 302 2.65 -3.49 -5.29
CA LYS A 302 1.90 -2.29 -5.72
C LYS A 302 2.69 -1.00 -5.66
N GLU A 303 3.77 -1.04 -4.90
CA GLU A 303 4.55 0.11 -4.48
C GLU A 303 5.10 0.87 -5.69
N MET A 304 5.46 0.18 -6.80
CA MET A 304 5.86 0.83 -8.04
C MET A 304 4.77 1.76 -8.59
N TYR A 305 3.53 1.27 -8.76
CA TYR A 305 2.42 2.06 -9.31
C TYR A 305 2.09 3.27 -8.40
N MET A 306 2.10 3.04 -7.09
CA MET A 306 1.79 4.05 -6.09
C MET A 306 2.88 5.12 -5.98
N LEU A 307 4.15 4.71 -5.93
CA LEU A 307 5.27 5.65 -5.87
C LEU A 307 5.39 6.43 -7.18
N SER A 308 5.11 5.79 -8.32
CA SER A 308 5.02 6.47 -9.61
C SER A 308 3.93 7.54 -9.62
N ALA A 309 2.77 7.28 -8.98
CA ALA A 309 1.69 8.25 -8.87
C ALA A 309 2.11 9.49 -8.08
N ILE A 310 2.79 9.32 -6.94
CA ILE A 310 3.29 10.44 -6.11
C ILE A 310 4.30 11.28 -6.90
N HIS A 311 5.24 10.62 -7.57
CA HIS A 311 6.22 11.28 -8.44
C HIS A 311 5.56 12.08 -9.56
N TYR A 312 4.61 11.45 -10.27
CA TYR A 312 3.83 12.08 -11.32
C TYR A 312 3.08 13.31 -10.80
N ILE A 313 2.42 13.22 -9.64
CA ILE A 313 1.70 14.35 -9.05
C ILE A 313 2.63 15.52 -8.76
N PHE A 314 3.79 15.28 -8.15
CA PHE A 314 4.76 16.33 -7.86
C PHE A 314 5.32 16.97 -9.14
N GLU A 315 5.59 16.15 -10.15
CA GLU A 315 6.10 16.61 -11.44
C GLU A 315 5.05 17.45 -12.19
N ARG A 316 3.78 16.98 -12.24
CA ARG A 316 2.67 17.73 -12.87
C ARG A 316 2.31 18.99 -12.09
N ALA A 317 2.40 18.98 -10.76
CA ALA A 317 2.22 20.18 -9.95
C ALA A 317 3.26 21.27 -10.30
N GLN A 318 4.51 20.86 -10.51
CA GLN A 318 5.58 21.76 -10.96
C GLN A 318 5.35 22.26 -12.39
N ARG A 319 4.88 21.41 -13.32
CA ARG A 319 4.53 21.86 -14.68
C ARG A 319 3.40 22.90 -14.68
N ILE A 320 2.36 22.69 -13.87
CA ILE A 320 1.25 23.65 -13.71
C ILE A 320 1.80 24.97 -13.18
N ALA A 321 2.60 24.94 -12.11
CA ALA A 321 3.23 26.12 -11.52
C ALA A 321 4.02 26.92 -12.57
N HIS A 322 4.95 26.27 -13.26
CA HIS A 322 5.79 26.88 -14.28
C HIS A 322 4.98 27.45 -15.46
N SER A 323 3.92 26.75 -15.90
CA SER A 323 3.05 27.24 -16.98
C SER A 323 2.32 28.55 -16.64
N CYS A 324 2.15 28.81 -15.34
CA CYS A 324 1.53 30.01 -14.78
C CYS A 324 2.56 31.05 -14.32
N GLY A 325 3.86 30.81 -14.53
CA GLY A 325 4.94 31.73 -14.13
C GLY A 325 5.16 31.81 -12.60
N VAL A 326 4.82 30.77 -11.86
CA VAL A 326 5.12 30.63 -10.42
C VAL A 326 6.04 29.43 -10.18
N ASP A 327 6.88 29.50 -9.14
CA ASP A 327 7.89 28.46 -8.90
C ASP A 327 7.26 27.13 -8.46
N GLU A 328 6.44 27.16 -7.40
CA GLU A 328 5.75 25.99 -6.87
C GLU A 328 4.39 26.38 -6.27
N LEU A 329 3.46 25.43 -6.26
CA LEU A 329 2.12 25.59 -5.69
C LEU A 329 1.95 24.76 -4.41
N PRO A 330 1.09 25.21 -3.47
CA PRO A 330 0.64 24.35 -2.37
C PRO A 330 -0.06 23.09 -2.90
N LEU A 331 0.22 21.94 -2.30
CA LEU A 331 -0.27 20.64 -2.79
C LEU A 331 -0.84 19.80 -1.65
N VAL A 332 -2.02 19.21 -1.86
CA VAL A 332 -2.58 18.22 -0.94
C VAL A 332 -2.88 16.94 -1.69
N ILE A 333 -2.30 15.82 -1.27
CA ILE A 333 -2.55 14.51 -1.86
C ILE A 333 -3.49 13.75 -0.94
N ASN A 334 -4.66 13.36 -1.45
CA ASN A 334 -5.46 12.31 -0.84
C ASN A 334 -5.09 10.96 -1.46
N PHE A 335 -4.57 10.05 -0.65
CA PHE A 335 -4.24 8.68 -1.06
C PHE A 335 -5.04 7.68 -0.24
N SER A 336 -6.19 7.26 -0.76
CA SER A 336 -7.17 6.43 -0.05
C SER A 336 -6.95 4.92 -0.28
N TYR A 337 -5.70 4.46 -0.19
CA TYR A 337 -5.35 3.04 -0.27
C TYR A 337 -4.50 2.58 0.91
N GLY A 338 -4.52 1.26 1.11
CA GLY A 338 -3.77 0.64 2.17
C GLY A 338 -3.85 -0.88 2.16
N TRP A 339 -2.93 -1.48 2.91
CA TRP A 339 -2.92 -2.89 3.28
C TRP A 339 -2.58 -2.98 4.77
N SER A 340 -2.71 -4.15 5.39
CA SER A 340 -2.36 -4.31 6.81
C SER A 340 -0.98 -4.91 7.06
N GLY A 341 -0.38 -5.57 6.07
CA GLY A 341 0.98 -6.11 6.18
C GLY A 341 2.06 -5.03 6.23
N GLY A 342 3.26 -5.41 6.71
CA GLY A 342 4.41 -4.52 6.78
C GLY A 342 4.85 -4.22 8.20
N ARG A 343 5.83 -3.31 8.33
CA ARG A 343 6.58 -3.08 9.57
C ARG A 343 5.88 -2.22 10.61
N HIS A 344 4.98 -1.34 10.16
CA HIS A 344 4.30 -0.31 10.98
C HIS A 344 5.25 0.57 11.83
N ASP A 345 6.48 0.78 11.36
CA ASP A 345 7.49 1.62 12.03
C ASP A 345 7.96 2.80 11.16
N GLY A 346 7.32 3.02 10.00
CA GLY A 346 7.70 4.06 9.05
C GLY A 346 9.00 3.79 8.30
N GLN A 347 9.59 2.61 8.45
CA GLN A 347 10.86 2.23 7.80
C GLN A 347 10.68 1.20 6.68
N SER A 348 9.46 0.91 6.22
CA SER A 348 9.27 0.16 4.97
C SER A 348 9.87 0.91 3.77
N GLU A 349 10.10 0.24 2.64
CA GLU A 349 10.64 0.90 1.45
C GLU A 349 9.73 2.04 0.97
N MET A 350 8.42 1.83 1.03
CA MET A 350 7.40 2.80 0.64
C MET A 350 7.28 3.95 1.66
N ASP A 351 7.24 3.66 2.97
CA ASP A 351 7.17 4.71 4.00
C ASP A 351 8.40 5.61 3.94
N ALA A 352 9.59 5.03 3.82
CA ALA A 352 10.83 5.81 3.71
C ALA A 352 10.88 6.65 2.41
N ALA A 353 10.34 6.14 1.31
CA ALA A 353 10.22 6.88 0.05
C ALA A 353 9.25 8.06 0.18
N ILE A 354 8.07 7.83 0.77
CA ILE A 354 7.07 8.86 1.05
C ILE A 354 7.66 9.94 1.95
N GLU A 355 8.31 9.55 3.05
CA GLU A 355 8.93 10.48 3.99
C GLU A 355 9.98 11.37 3.29
N GLU A 356 10.87 10.76 2.51
CA GLU A 356 11.90 11.49 1.76
C GLU A 356 11.30 12.47 0.73
N LEU A 357 10.28 12.03 -0.01
CA LEU A 357 9.59 12.86 -1.00
C LEU A 357 8.85 14.03 -0.34
N LEU A 358 8.08 13.77 0.72
CA LEU A 358 7.35 14.80 1.45
C LEU A 358 8.29 15.81 2.10
N HIS A 359 9.37 15.34 2.75
CA HIS A 359 10.37 16.22 3.35
C HIS A 359 10.96 17.18 2.31
N LYS A 360 11.37 16.66 1.14
CA LYS A 360 11.93 17.47 0.05
C LYS A 360 10.90 18.42 -0.55
N ARG A 361 9.66 17.99 -0.75
CA ARG A 361 8.62 18.83 -1.36
C ARG A 361 8.10 19.92 -0.40
N LYS A 362 8.00 19.62 0.90
CA LYS A 362 7.69 20.60 1.96
C LYS A 362 8.72 21.72 2.06
N ALA A 363 9.98 21.46 1.70
CA ALA A 363 11.03 22.46 1.68
C ALA A 363 10.86 23.52 0.57
N VAL A 364 10.08 23.23 -0.48
CA VAL A 364 9.86 24.16 -1.61
C VAL A 364 8.44 24.72 -1.68
N ALA A 365 7.41 24.01 -1.18
CA ALA A 365 6.09 24.61 -0.93
C ALA A 365 5.26 23.78 0.07
N PRO A 366 4.21 24.39 0.70
CA PRO A 366 3.31 23.68 1.60
C PRO A 366 2.72 22.44 0.93
N THR A 367 2.93 21.27 1.52
CA THR A 367 2.51 19.99 0.93
C THR A 367 1.97 19.07 2.01
N GLU A 368 0.81 18.47 1.85
CA GLU A 368 0.31 17.47 2.82
C GLU A 368 -0.14 16.19 2.12
N MET A 369 0.14 15.04 2.73
CA MET A 369 -0.32 13.74 2.26
C MET A 369 -1.28 13.16 3.29
N ILE A 370 -2.53 12.98 2.86
CA ILE A 370 -3.65 12.58 3.69
C ILE A 370 -4.01 11.14 3.35
N MET A 371 -3.97 10.27 4.35
CA MET A 371 -4.25 8.84 4.19
C MET A 371 -5.26 8.36 5.23
N PRO A 372 -6.14 7.41 4.88
CA PRO A 372 -7.06 6.80 5.84
C PRO A 372 -6.29 5.93 6.84
N SER A 373 -6.76 5.90 8.09
CA SER A 373 -6.10 5.11 9.14
C SER A 373 -6.23 3.60 8.97
N GLY A 374 -7.23 3.12 8.21
CA GLY A 374 -7.52 1.69 8.01
C GLY A 374 -8.84 1.26 8.66
N ASN A 375 -9.29 0.03 8.35
CA ASN A 375 -10.63 -0.47 8.73
C ASN A 375 -10.61 -1.78 9.54
N THR A 376 -9.50 -2.14 10.18
CA THR A 376 -9.26 -3.47 10.76
C THR A 376 -9.27 -3.51 12.29
N PHE A 377 -9.72 -2.45 12.98
CA PHE A 377 -9.62 -2.32 14.45
C PHE A 377 -10.27 -3.49 15.21
N LEU A 378 -11.39 -4.03 14.69
CA LEU A 378 -12.14 -5.12 15.33
C LEU A 378 -11.87 -6.49 14.73
N ASN A 379 -10.98 -6.60 13.75
CA ASN A 379 -10.81 -7.81 12.97
C ASN A 379 -9.89 -8.83 13.64
N LEU A 380 -9.38 -8.53 14.85
CA LEU A 380 -8.44 -9.38 15.59
C LEU A 380 -7.19 -9.72 14.78
N MET A 381 -6.70 -8.76 14.00
CA MET A 381 -5.58 -8.94 13.06
C MET A 381 -4.23 -8.48 13.63
N HIS A 382 -4.19 -8.00 14.87
CA HIS A 382 -2.96 -7.53 15.49
C HIS A 382 -2.79 -8.09 16.90
N ALA A 383 -1.55 -8.44 17.24
CA ALA A 383 -1.15 -8.72 18.60
C ALA A 383 0.20 -8.09 18.93
N GLN A 384 0.37 -7.79 20.20
CA GLN A 384 1.63 -7.29 20.74
C GLN A 384 1.99 -8.11 21.98
N PHE A 385 3.22 -8.63 22.00
CA PHE A 385 3.79 -9.44 23.06
C PHE A 385 5.01 -8.76 23.67
N GLN A 386 5.16 -8.87 24.98
CA GLN A 386 6.26 -8.34 25.78
C GLN A 386 7.03 -9.48 26.46
N GLU A 387 8.15 -9.15 27.12
CA GLU A 387 9.04 -10.15 27.75
C GLU A 387 8.31 -11.12 28.69
N SER A 388 7.32 -10.66 29.47
CA SER A 388 6.57 -11.49 30.42
C SER A 388 5.71 -12.57 29.77
N ASP A 389 5.50 -12.48 28.46
CA ASP A 389 4.64 -13.40 27.73
C ASP A 389 5.38 -14.67 27.31
N PHE A 390 6.71 -14.64 27.26
CA PHE A 390 7.52 -15.85 27.11
C PHE A 390 7.29 -16.77 28.30
N LYS A 391 6.88 -18.01 28.03
CA LYS A 391 6.68 -19.07 29.03
C LYS A 391 7.71 -20.15 28.84
N ALA A 392 8.26 -20.67 29.92
CA ALA A 392 9.11 -21.85 29.87
C ALA A 392 8.35 -23.00 29.22
N ASP A 393 9.00 -23.70 28.30
CA ASP A 393 8.44 -24.91 27.71
C ASP A 393 8.38 -26.01 28.79
N PRO A 394 7.19 -26.56 29.11
CA PRO A 394 7.08 -27.66 30.07
C PRO A 394 7.88 -28.89 29.66
N ASP A 395 8.05 -29.10 28.35
CA ASP A 395 8.72 -30.28 27.78
C ASP A 395 10.22 -30.04 27.54
N ASP A 396 10.67 -28.78 27.44
CA ASP A 396 12.07 -28.36 27.38
C ASP A 396 12.36 -27.12 28.24
N PRO A 397 12.64 -27.29 29.55
CA PRO A 397 12.87 -26.17 30.48
C PRO A 397 14.06 -25.27 30.10
N GLY A 398 14.91 -25.67 29.16
CA GLY A 398 15.99 -24.83 28.61
C GLY A 398 15.49 -23.79 27.60
N THR A 399 14.20 -23.81 27.27
CA THR A 399 13.59 -22.95 26.26
C THR A 399 12.40 -22.18 26.81
N GLU A 400 12.17 -21.00 26.24
CA GLU A 400 10.99 -20.19 26.50
C GLU A 400 10.31 -19.87 25.16
N ALA A 401 8.99 -19.77 25.15
CA ALA A 401 8.23 -19.51 23.95
C ALA A 401 7.04 -18.58 24.15
N ILE A 402 6.69 -17.85 23.09
CA ILE A 402 5.35 -17.29 22.91
C ILE A 402 4.59 -18.15 21.91
N GLU A 403 3.31 -18.41 22.20
CA GLU A 403 2.39 -19.10 21.30
C GLU A 403 1.30 -18.15 20.82
N VAL A 404 1.00 -18.26 19.54
CA VAL A 404 0.01 -17.45 18.86
C VAL A 404 -0.89 -18.37 18.05
N TYR A 405 -2.19 -18.23 18.25
CA TYR A 405 -3.19 -19.05 17.60
C TYR A 405 -3.80 -18.26 16.44
N TRP A 406 -3.64 -18.77 15.22
CA TRP A 406 -4.15 -18.16 13.99
C TRP A 406 -5.26 -19.02 13.40
N GLN A 407 -6.45 -18.44 13.29
CA GLN A 407 -7.62 -19.11 12.75
C GLN A 407 -7.77 -18.79 11.27
N VAL A 408 -7.45 -19.78 10.43
CA VAL A 408 -7.62 -19.72 8.98
C VAL A 408 -9.03 -20.18 8.62
N GLN A 409 -9.73 -19.39 7.79
CA GLN A 409 -11.15 -19.62 7.50
C GLN A 409 -11.35 -20.73 6.46
N PRO A 410 -12.43 -21.54 6.59
CA PRO A 410 -12.83 -22.45 5.53
C PRO A 410 -13.41 -21.68 4.35
N GLU A 411 -13.27 -22.26 3.15
CA GLU A 411 -13.74 -21.71 1.87
C GLU A 411 -13.08 -20.39 1.43
N ASP A 412 -11.88 -20.13 1.95
CA ASP A 412 -11.06 -19.00 1.55
C ASP A 412 -10.38 -19.29 0.20
N ARG A 413 -10.54 -18.39 -0.77
CA ARG A 413 -10.05 -18.55 -2.15
C ARG A 413 -8.72 -17.88 -2.40
N THR A 414 -8.23 -17.10 -1.45
CA THR A 414 -7.00 -16.32 -1.53
C THR A 414 -5.94 -16.89 -0.60
N SER A 415 -4.71 -16.39 -0.70
CA SER A 415 -3.63 -16.79 0.23
C SER A 415 -3.75 -15.98 1.52
N SER A 416 -3.63 -16.65 2.66
CA SER A 416 -3.59 -15.97 3.97
C SER A 416 -2.15 -15.78 4.45
N TYR A 417 -1.88 -14.66 5.15
CA TYR A 417 -0.54 -14.36 5.65
C TYR A 417 -0.55 -13.86 7.10
N ILE A 418 0.50 -14.20 7.85
CA ILE A 418 0.79 -13.68 9.19
C ILE A 418 2.27 -13.32 9.31
N GLU A 419 2.56 -12.19 9.95
CA GLU A 419 3.91 -11.66 10.16
C GLU A 419 4.19 -11.44 11.64
N PHE A 420 5.41 -11.75 12.06
CA PHE A 420 5.98 -11.50 13.38
C PHE A 420 7.16 -10.56 13.20
N TRP A 421 7.10 -9.37 13.78
CA TRP A 421 8.15 -8.38 13.72
C TRP A 421 8.85 -8.24 15.05
N MET A 422 10.12 -8.62 15.07
CA MET A 422 10.99 -8.50 16.23
C MET A 422 11.33 -7.02 16.48
N PRO A 423 11.66 -6.62 17.71
CA PRO A 423 12.23 -5.30 17.97
C PRO A 423 13.50 -5.07 17.15
N GLU A 424 13.67 -3.85 16.63
CA GLU A 424 14.92 -3.45 15.98
C GLU A 424 16.09 -3.49 16.99
N GLY A 425 17.25 -3.96 16.53
CA GLY A 425 18.46 -4.08 17.35
C GLY A 425 18.48 -5.25 18.33
N LEU A 426 17.41 -6.07 18.44
CA LEU A 426 17.44 -7.31 19.20
C LEU A 426 18.36 -8.33 18.52
N ASP A 427 19.27 -8.94 19.29
CA ASP A 427 20.01 -10.11 18.82
C ASP A 427 19.10 -11.35 18.87
N VAL A 428 18.77 -11.86 17.69
CA VAL A 428 17.84 -12.96 17.47
C VAL A 428 18.56 -14.29 17.17
N SER A 429 19.87 -14.38 17.37
CA SER A 429 20.68 -15.54 16.97
C SER A 429 20.20 -16.86 17.59
N ASP A 430 19.63 -16.79 18.80
CA ASP A 430 19.10 -17.92 19.57
C ASP A 430 17.56 -18.04 19.48
N TYR A 431 16.92 -17.32 18.56
CA TYR A 431 15.48 -17.38 18.33
C TYR A 431 15.14 -18.33 17.17
N THR A 432 14.07 -19.09 17.33
CA THR A 432 13.55 -20.03 16.35
C THR A 432 12.04 -19.87 16.18
N PHE A 433 11.59 -19.84 14.93
CA PHE A 433 10.17 -19.79 14.59
C PHE A 433 9.69 -21.18 14.16
N LYS A 434 8.58 -21.63 14.73
CA LYS A 434 7.94 -22.93 14.44
C LYS A 434 6.46 -22.77 14.12
N VAL A 435 5.94 -23.68 13.29
CA VAL A 435 4.53 -23.69 12.87
C VAL A 435 3.91 -25.07 13.14
N THR A 436 2.77 -25.12 13.81
CA THR A 436 1.99 -26.37 13.96
C THR A 436 0.70 -26.26 13.15
N PRO A 437 0.38 -27.23 12.28
CA PRO A 437 -0.84 -27.19 11.49
C PRO A 437 -2.07 -27.59 12.34
N PRO A 438 -3.29 -27.41 11.81
CA PRO A 438 -4.50 -27.94 12.43
C PRO A 438 -4.41 -29.46 12.63
N ARG A 439 -5.15 -29.97 13.62
CA ARG A 439 -5.19 -31.40 13.95
C ARG A 439 -5.52 -32.25 12.72
N GLY A 440 -4.77 -33.34 12.53
CA GLY A 440 -4.96 -34.28 11.43
C GLY A 440 -4.07 -34.04 10.21
N LEU A 441 -3.27 -32.97 10.20
CA LEU A 441 -2.21 -32.75 9.21
C LEU A 441 -0.84 -33.05 9.81
N THR A 442 0.05 -33.66 9.03
CA THR A 442 1.45 -33.88 9.41
C THR A 442 2.33 -33.44 8.24
N PHE A 443 3.30 -32.58 8.51
CA PHE A 443 4.25 -32.14 7.51
C PHE A 443 5.29 -33.20 7.19
N ASP A 444 5.85 -33.12 5.99
CA ASP A 444 6.93 -34.00 5.52
C ASP A 444 8.22 -33.83 6.36
N ALA A 445 8.42 -32.65 6.95
CA ALA A 445 9.53 -32.32 7.85
C ALA A 445 9.06 -31.35 8.94
N GLU A 446 9.81 -31.28 10.05
CA GLU A 446 9.53 -30.33 11.12
C GLU A 446 9.62 -28.88 10.59
N PRO A 447 8.54 -28.08 10.65
CA PRO A 447 8.52 -26.70 10.17
C PRO A 447 9.15 -25.76 11.20
N SER A 448 10.49 -25.72 11.21
CA SER A 448 11.29 -24.92 12.13
C SER A 448 12.34 -24.11 11.38
N LEU A 449 12.45 -22.81 11.70
CA LEU A 449 13.39 -21.89 11.06
C LEU A 449 14.04 -20.98 12.10
N ALA A 450 15.36 -21.04 12.22
CA ALA A 450 16.13 -20.08 13.03
C ALA A 450 16.07 -18.68 12.41
N LEU A 451 16.02 -17.63 13.24
CA LEU A 451 15.98 -16.24 12.78
C LEU A 451 17.36 -15.77 12.31
N ARG A 452 17.82 -16.30 11.18
CA ARG A 452 19.09 -15.95 10.53
C ARG A 452 19.00 -16.08 9.01
N GLY A 453 19.89 -15.40 8.31
CA GLY A 453 19.99 -15.52 6.86
C GLY A 453 20.57 -16.86 6.43
N ASP A 454 20.09 -17.40 5.33
CA ASP A 454 20.72 -18.51 4.61
C ASP A 454 21.97 -17.98 3.88
N PRO A 455 23.18 -18.48 4.18
CA PRO A 455 24.41 -18.07 3.50
C PRO A 455 24.37 -18.25 1.97
N LEU A 456 23.50 -19.13 1.45
CA LEU A 456 23.31 -19.32 0.00
C LEU A 456 22.56 -18.15 -0.66
N LEU A 457 21.81 -17.36 0.11
CA LEU A 457 21.06 -16.20 -0.34
C LEU A 457 21.84 -14.90 -0.07
N SER A 458 22.98 -14.77 -0.73
CA SER A 458 23.97 -13.71 -0.46
C SER A 458 23.67 -12.33 -1.08
N ARG A 459 22.54 -12.18 -1.79
CA ARG A 459 22.12 -10.91 -2.41
C ARG A 459 20.83 -10.43 -1.76
N GLY A 460 20.63 -9.11 -1.66
CA GLY A 460 19.48 -8.53 -0.93
C GLY A 460 19.64 -8.60 0.59
N ASP A 461 18.51 -8.56 1.30
CA ASP A 461 18.47 -8.66 2.76
C ASP A 461 18.68 -10.11 3.24
N ASP A 462 19.32 -10.29 4.40
CA ASP A 462 19.49 -11.60 5.04
C ASP A 462 18.13 -12.29 5.19
N ARG A 463 17.99 -13.51 4.68
CA ARG A 463 16.71 -14.25 4.73
C ARG A 463 16.88 -15.75 4.60
N ALA A 464 15.88 -16.51 5.04
CA ALA A 464 15.78 -17.95 4.86
C ALA A 464 14.33 -18.36 4.60
N PHE A 465 14.14 -19.49 3.91
CA PHE A 465 12.84 -20.01 3.51
C PHE A 465 12.73 -21.49 3.85
N LEU A 466 11.51 -21.91 4.20
CA LEU A 466 11.14 -23.32 4.32
C LEU A 466 9.73 -23.51 3.75
N ASP A 467 9.56 -24.52 2.89
CA ASP A 467 8.26 -24.88 2.33
C ASP A 467 7.51 -25.81 3.29
N LEU A 468 6.27 -25.47 3.61
CA LEU A 468 5.39 -26.29 4.44
C LEU A 468 4.78 -27.39 3.57
N ARG A 469 5.43 -28.55 3.45
CA ARG A 469 5.05 -29.62 2.51
C ARG A 469 4.29 -30.78 3.17
N VAL A 470 3.32 -31.33 2.45
CA VAL A 470 2.60 -32.56 2.78
C VAL A 470 2.54 -33.44 1.54
N GLY A 471 3.07 -34.65 1.61
CA GLY A 471 3.14 -35.57 0.47
C GLY A 471 3.92 -34.99 -0.72
N GLY A 472 4.92 -34.14 -0.44
CA GLY A 472 5.73 -33.44 -1.44
C GLY A 472 5.12 -32.15 -1.99
N ALA A 473 3.82 -31.89 -1.78
CA ALA A 473 3.16 -30.67 -2.22
C ALA A 473 3.30 -29.56 -1.17
N ALA A 474 3.75 -28.36 -1.55
CA ALA A 474 3.78 -27.22 -0.63
C ALA A 474 2.35 -26.76 -0.32
N LEU A 475 1.95 -26.62 0.93
CA LEU A 475 0.68 -26.01 1.31
C LEU A 475 0.86 -24.56 1.77
N GLY A 476 2.12 -24.17 2.02
CA GLY A 476 2.51 -22.86 2.48
C GLY A 476 4.01 -22.67 2.43
N GLN A 477 4.44 -21.50 2.84
CA GLN A 477 5.83 -21.11 3.05
C GLN A 477 5.96 -20.50 4.43
N MET A 478 7.02 -20.86 5.16
CA MET A 478 7.52 -20.04 6.26
C MET A 478 8.84 -19.40 5.88
N SER A 479 9.10 -18.19 6.40
CA SER A 479 10.29 -17.43 6.04
C SER A 479 10.73 -16.52 7.18
N VAL A 480 12.02 -16.23 7.24
CA VAL A 480 12.57 -15.14 8.04
C VAL A 480 13.38 -14.20 7.15
N ASP A 481 13.31 -12.90 7.41
CA ASP A 481 14.11 -11.89 6.73
C ASP A 481 14.45 -10.71 7.64
N GLN A 482 15.64 -10.14 7.48
CA GLN A 482 16.03 -8.89 8.13
C GLN A 482 15.68 -7.74 7.18
N ASN A 483 14.39 -7.36 7.12
CA ASN A 483 13.92 -6.35 6.19
C ASN A 483 14.74 -5.05 6.31
N ARG A 484 15.19 -4.57 5.15
CA ARG A 484 16.09 -3.43 4.97
C ARG A 484 17.33 -3.46 5.85
N GLY A 485 17.76 -4.65 6.27
CA GLY A 485 18.92 -4.89 7.12
C GLY A 485 18.78 -4.40 8.56
N THR A 486 17.59 -4.01 9.01
CA THR A 486 17.40 -3.40 10.34
C THR A 486 16.50 -4.20 11.27
N ARG A 487 15.45 -4.84 10.75
CA ARG A 487 14.44 -5.47 11.59
C ARG A 487 14.06 -6.85 11.10
N TRP A 488 14.14 -7.83 11.99
CA TRP A 488 13.78 -9.21 11.70
C TRP A 488 12.27 -9.40 11.64
N ARG A 489 11.83 -10.08 10.59
CA ARG A 489 10.49 -10.62 10.43
C ARG A 489 10.55 -12.14 10.34
N ALA A 490 9.58 -12.81 10.95
CA ALA A 490 9.18 -14.16 10.58
C ALA A 490 7.78 -14.09 9.94
N MET A 491 7.52 -14.86 8.89
CA MET A 491 6.27 -14.81 8.13
C MET A 491 5.83 -16.21 7.73
N VAL A 492 4.50 -16.42 7.72
CA VAL A 492 3.87 -17.60 7.08
C VAL A 492 2.93 -17.11 5.99
N ALA A 493 3.02 -17.73 4.82
CA ALA A 493 2.06 -17.63 3.73
C ALA A 493 1.41 -19.00 3.51
N LEU A 494 0.09 -19.05 3.41
CA LEU A 494 -0.65 -20.29 3.14
C LEU A 494 -1.38 -20.21 1.81
N ALA A 495 -1.49 -21.36 1.14
CA ALA A 495 -2.39 -21.53 0.01
C ALA A 495 -3.85 -21.29 0.42
N ALA A 496 -4.71 -21.05 -0.56
CA ALA A 496 -6.16 -21.01 -0.35
C ALA A 496 -6.67 -22.29 0.35
N THR A 497 -7.78 -22.17 1.08
CA THR A 497 -8.40 -23.32 1.77
C THR A 497 -9.42 -24.07 0.92
N VAL A 498 -9.73 -23.57 -0.29
CA VAL A 498 -10.42 -24.34 -1.32
C VAL A 498 -9.48 -24.95 -2.36
N PRO A 499 -9.82 -26.14 -2.89
CA PRO A 499 -9.19 -26.66 -4.08
C PRO A 499 -9.43 -25.71 -5.26
N LEU A 500 -8.35 -25.18 -5.84
CA LEU A 500 -8.40 -24.62 -7.18
C LEU A 500 -8.09 -25.73 -8.18
N GLU A 501 -8.94 -25.94 -9.19
CA GLU A 501 -8.83 -27.04 -10.17
C GLU A 501 -7.42 -27.20 -10.75
N ARG A 502 -6.70 -26.09 -10.95
CA ARG A 502 -5.34 -26.07 -11.52
C ARG A 502 -4.23 -26.31 -10.50
N ALA A 503 -4.45 -26.04 -9.22
CA ALA A 503 -3.41 -26.11 -8.20
C ALA A 503 -3.25 -27.53 -7.64
N GLY A 504 -4.34 -28.31 -7.58
CA GLY A 504 -4.32 -29.68 -7.07
C GLY A 504 -3.94 -29.83 -5.58
N ARG A 505 -3.86 -28.71 -4.84
CA ARG A 505 -3.49 -28.62 -3.42
C ARG A 505 -4.13 -27.40 -2.77
N TRP A 506 -4.34 -27.43 -1.45
CA TRP A 506 -4.93 -26.36 -0.65
C TRP A 506 -4.48 -26.49 0.81
N ALA A 507 -4.45 -25.39 1.55
CA ALA A 507 -4.13 -25.43 2.98
C ALA A 507 -5.36 -25.86 3.80
N PRO A 508 -5.19 -26.59 4.92
CA PRO A 508 -6.31 -26.86 5.82
C PRO A 508 -6.77 -25.57 6.53
N SER A 509 -8.09 -25.35 6.55
CA SER A 509 -8.71 -24.39 7.46
C SER A 509 -8.64 -24.89 8.90
N GLY A 510 -8.64 -23.98 9.87
CA GLY A 510 -8.61 -24.32 11.28
C GLY A 510 -7.61 -23.48 12.06
N ARG A 511 -7.37 -23.87 13.31
CA ARG A 511 -6.38 -23.26 14.18
C ARG A 511 -4.98 -23.75 13.83
N TRP A 512 -4.16 -22.83 13.37
CA TRP A 512 -2.71 -22.99 13.26
C TRP A 512 -2.04 -22.40 14.49
N VAL A 513 -0.91 -22.97 14.90
CA VAL A 513 -0.12 -22.46 16.04
C VAL A 513 1.21 -21.96 15.53
N MET A 514 1.53 -20.72 15.85
CA MET A 514 2.80 -20.09 15.57
C MET A 514 3.55 -19.98 16.89
N ARG A 515 4.77 -20.47 16.93
CA ARG A 515 5.58 -20.50 18.13
C ARG A 515 6.91 -19.82 17.87
N MET A 516 7.20 -18.77 18.63
CA MET A 516 8.50 -18.11 18.63
C MET A 516 9.22 -18.57 19.89
N GLU A 517 10.22 -19.42 19.71
CA GLU A 517 11.04 -20.01 20.77
C GLU A 517 12.37 -19.30 20.88
N ARG A 518 12.95 -19.34 22.07
CA ARG A 518 14.34 -18.94 22.33
C ARG A 518 14.97 -19.81 23.41
N SER A 519 16.30 -19.86 23.43
CA SER A 519 17.03 -20.42 24.57
C SER A 519 16.78 -19.57 25.82
N ALA A 520 16.79 -20.18 27.01
CA ALA A 520 16.64 -19.43 28.27
C ALA A 520 17.80 -18.43 28.51
N SER A 521 18.93 -18.61 27.83
CA SER A 521 20.09 -17.70 27.83
C SER A 521 20.04 -16.64 26.73
N ALA A 522 19.07 -16.70 25.82
CA ALA A 522 18.95 -15.75 24.72
C ALA A 522 18.74 -14.31 25.25
N PRO A 523 19.19 -13.30 24.50
CA PRO A 523 18.89 -11.90 24.81
C PRO A 523 17.39 -11.68 25.03
N LYS A 524 17.05 -11.01 26.14
CA LYS A 524 15.66 -10.72 26.53
C LYS A 524 15.15 -9.44 25.86
N LEU A 525 13.83 -9.33 25.73
CA LEU A 525 13.23 -8.07 25.28
C LEU A 525 13.42 -7.02 26.40
N GLY A 526 13.86 -5.82 26.02
CA GLY A 526 13.87 -4.67 26.93
C GLY A 526 12.46 -4.27 27.39
N ALA A 527 12.38 -3.45 28.43
CA ALA A 527 11.10 -3.04 29.05
C ALA A 527 10.12 -2.34 28.09
N GLU A 528 10.61 -1.73 27.01
CA GLU A 528 9.82 -1.03 25.98
C GLU A 528 9.92 -1.71 24.61
N GLN A 529 10.41 -2.95 24.57
CA GLN A 529 10.52 -3.74 23.34
C GLN A 529 9.39 -4.77 23.27
N TYR A 530 8.76 -4.82 22.11
CA TYR A 530 7.61 -5.68 21.86
C TYR A 530 7.75 -6.43 20.54
N ILE A 531 7.33 -7.69 20.53
CA ILE A 531 7.09 -8.43 19.29
C ILE A 531 5.69 -8.05 18.81
N ASN A 532 5.61 -7.51 17.61
CA ASN A 532 4.34 -7.12 17.00
C ASN A 532 3.97 -8.11 15.91
N ILE A 533 2.69 -8.47 15.85
CA ILE A 533 2.18 -9.50 14.96
C ILE A 533 1.04 -8.91 14.16
N TRP A 534 1.05 -9.13 12.85
CA TRP A 534 -0.05 -8.75 11.98
C TRP A 534 -0.50 -9.89 11.10
N VAL A 535 -1.81 -10.09 11.06
CA VAL A 535 -2.48 -10.86 10.02
C VAL A 535 -2.77 -9.92 8.87
N GLN A 536 -2.50 -10.38 7.67
CA GLN A 536 -2.78 -9.61 6.47
C GLN A 536 -4.26 -9.57 6.15
N ARG A 537 -4.67 -8.47 5.53
CA ARG A 537 -6.03 -8.23 5.13
C ARG A 537 -6.35 -9.14 3.95
N ASP A 538 -7.49 -9.80 4.05
CA ASP A 538 -7.91 -10.88 3.14
C ASP A 538 -9.45 -10.89 2.97
N ASP A 539 -10.13 -9.84 3.45
CA ASP A 539 -11.53 -9.61 3.11
C ASP A 539 -11.63 -9.14 1.65
N ASP A 540 -12.72 -9.56 1.02
CA ASP A 540 -13.09 -9.15 -0.32
C ASP A 540 -13.70 -7.74 -0.24
N PRO A 541 -13.08 -6.70 -0.84
CA PRO A 541 -13.85 -5.53 -1.23
C PRO A 541 -15.03 -6.06 -2.05
N SER A 542 -16.26 -5.68 -1.71
CA SER A 542 -17.50 -6.16 -2.33
C SER A 542 -17.50 -6.16 -3.87
N GLU A 543 -16.53 -5.48 -4.47
CA GLU A 543 -16.35 -5.22 -5.88
C GLU A 543 -15.43 -6.20 -6.62
N LEU A 544 -14.57 -6.95 -5.91
CA LEU A 544 -13.62 -7.94 -6.47
C LEU A 544 -14.25 -9.32 -6.67
N ASN A 545 -15.14 -9.74 -5.75
CA ASN A 545 -15.62 -11.12 -5.66
C ASN A 545 -14.46 -12.14 -5.68
N SER A 546 -13.33 -11.80 -5.07
CA SER A 546 -12.17 -12.70 -4.91
C SER A 546 -12.56 -13.96 -4.13
N GLY A 547 -13.57 -13.86 -3.27
CA GLY A 547 -13.96 -14.92 -2.34
C GLY A 547 -13.00 -15.08 -1.17
N GLY A 548 -12.21 -14.04 -0.87
CA GLY A 548 -11.33 -13.99 0.28
C GLY A 548 -12.10 -14.01 1.61
N ARG A 549 -11.56 -14.71 2.61
CA ARG A 549 -12.14 -14.79 3.95
C ARG A 549 -11.11 -14.47 5.02
N GLN A 550 -11.27 -13.27 5.60
CA GLN A 550 -10.38 -12.75 6.64
C GLN A 550 -10.07 -13.76 7.75
N SER A 551 -8.84 -14.26 7.75
CA SER A 551 -8.26 -14.99 8.89
C SER A 551 -7.99 -14.04 10.07
N TYR A 552 -7.91 -14.57 11.29
CA TYR A 552 -7.78 -13.75 12.49
C TYR A 552 -7.02 -14.45 13.61
N LEU A 553 -6.52 -13.67 14.57
CA LEU A 553 -5.87 -14.19 15.78
C LEU A 553 -6.93 -14.58 16.81
N GLU A 554 -6.74 -15.74 17.45
CA GLU A 554 -7.62 -16.16 18.54
C GLU A 554 -7.16 -15.56 19.87
N LEU A 555 -8.13 -15.17 20.71
CA LEU A 555 -7.87 -14.70 22.07
C LEU A 555 -7.45 -15.88 22.95
N ILE A 556 -6.30 -15.74 23.62
CA ILE A 556 -5.78 -16.76 24.56
C ILE A 556 -6.70 -16.91 25.79
N ASP A 557 -7.38 -15.82 26.20
CA ASP A 557 -8.38 -15.82 27.29
C ASP A 557 -9.71 -15.21 26.79
N PRO A 558 -10.72 -16.03 26.44
CA PRO A 558 -12.00 -15.56 25.93
C PRO A 558 -12.85 -14.80 26.97
N SER A 559 -12.51 -14.91 28.27
CA SER A 559 -13.33 -14.34 29.36
C SER A 559 -13.33 -12.80 29.37
N THR A 560 -12.39 -12.16 28.68
CA THR A 560 -12.30 -10.70 28.53
C THR A 560 -13.16 -10.15 27.39
N ALA A 561 -13.83 -11.00 26.61
CA ALA A 561 -14.63 -10.60 25.45
C ALA A 561 -16.09 -10.28 25.82
N ASP A 562 -16.30 -9.41 26.81
CA ASP A 562 -17.60 -8.75 26.92
C ASP A 562 -17.82 -7.90 25.67
N LYS A 563 -19.03 -8.00 25.08
CA LYS A 563 -19.40 -7.39 23.79
C LYS A 563 -20.16 -6.06 23.95
N PRO A 564 -19.54 -4.92 24.32
CA PRO A 564 -20.01 -3.64 23.83
C PRO A 564 -19.71 -3.51 22.32
N SER A 565 -20.42 -2.62 21.63
CA SER A 565 -20.21 -2.31 20.20
C SER A 565 -18.80 -1.75 19.88
N LEU A 566 -18.00 -1.48 20.90
CA LEU A 566 -16.57 -1.20 20.88
C LEU A 566 -15.92 -1.92 22.08
N PRO A 567 -14.87 -2.74 21.90
CA PRO A 567 -14.17 -3.35 23.02
C PRO A 567 -13.60 -2.26 23.91
N VAL A 568 -14.01 -2.27 25.18
CA VAL A 568 -13.43 -1.41 26.21
C VAL A 568 -12.20 -2.13 26.73
N TYR A 569 -11.03 -1.73 26.24
CA TYR A 569 -9.77 -2.28 26.70
C TYR A 569 -9.44 -1.77 28.11
N THR A 570 -8.82 -2.62 28.93
CA THR A 570 -8.24 -2.29 30.25
C THR A 570 -6.73 -1.99 30.12
N GLN A 571 -6.11 -1.58 31.22
CA GLN A 571 -4.66 -1.64 31.39
C GLN A 571 -4.35 -2.70 32.46
N PRO A 572 -3.55 -3.74 32.17
CA PRO A 572 -2.99 -4.07 30.86
C PRO A 572 -4.07 -4.50 29.85
N MET A 573 -3.80 -4.28 28.58
CA MET A 573 -4.58 -4.79 27.45
C MET A 573 -4.18 -6.24 27.12
N PRO A 574 -5.11 -7.07 26.62
CA PRO A 574 -4.79 -8.40 26.10
C PRO A 574 -3.82 -8.32 24.92
N ALA A 575 -3.08 -9.41 24.67
CA ALA A 575 -2.10 -9.49 23.60
C ALA A 575 -2.70 -9.13 22.22
N VAL A 576 -3.80 -9.80 21.85
CA VAL A 576 -4.59 -9.54 20.65
C VAL A 576 -5.48 -8.33 20.89
N ARG A 577 -5.30 -7.27 20.08
CA ARG A 577 -5.94 -5.97 20.31
C ARG A 577 -6.05 -5.16 19.01
N GLY A 578 -6.96 -4.20 18.98
CA GLY A 578 -7.13 -3.28 17.85
C GLY A 578 -6.12 -2.13 17.80
N PHE A 579 -5.43 -1.81 18.90
CA PHE A 579 -4.41 -0.75 18.92
C PHE A 579 -3.13 -1.23 18.24
N GLY A 580 -2.65 -0.51 17.22
CA GLY A 580 -1.60 -0.99 16.31
C GLY A 580 -2.13 -1.52 14.97
N SER A 581 -3.39 -1.25 14.64
CA SER A 581 -4.08 -1.69 13.42
C SER A 581 -3.98 -0.71 12.25
N LEU A 582 -3.10 0.29 12.32
CA LEU A 582 -2.98 1.30 11.27
C LEU A 582 -2.76 0.67 9.88
N ASN A 583 -3.12 1.43 8.86
CA ASN A 583 -2.77 1.14 7.48
C ASN A 583 -1.24 0.99 7.35
N GLY A 584 -0.81 -0.17 6.85
CA GLY A 584 0.59 -0.60 6.75
C GLY A 584 1.49 0.28 5.88
N VAL A 585 0.92 1.13 5.01
CA VAL A 585 1.65 2.08 4.16
C VAL A 585 1.46 3.54 4.58
N ALA A 586 0.79 3.78 5.70
CA ALA A 586 0.56 5.13 6.22
C ALA A 586 1.37 5.37 7.50
N ASN A 587 2.62 4.87 7.58
CA ASN A 587 3.45 4.94 8.79
C ASN A 587 4.63 5.90 8.66
N ALA A 588 4.82 6.55 7.51
CA ALA A 588 5.77 7.66 7.36
C ALA A 588 5.41 8.84 8.28
N PRO A 589 6.36 9.43 9.04
CA PRO A 589 6.07 10.52 9.98
C PRO A 589 5.30 11.71 9.38
N LEU A 590 5.63 12.14 8.16
CA LEU A 590 4.98 13.29 7.50
C LEU A 590 3.61 12.98 6.88
N VAL A 591 3.15 11.73 6.92
CA VAL A 591 1.79 11.37 6.48
C VAL A 591 0.76 11.76 7.54
N THR A 592 -0.28 12.50 7.13
CA THR A 592 -1.41 12.80 7.99
C THR A 592 -2.43 11.67 7.93
N ARG A 593 -2.48 10.88 9.00
CA ARG A 593 -3.41 9.75 9.18
C ARG A 593 -4.77 10.22 9.67
N VAL A 594 -5.84 9.87 8.96
CA VAL A 594 -7.22 10.28 9.26
C VAL A 594 -8.08 9.11 9.71
N ALA A 595 -8.56 9.19 10.94
CA ALA A 595 -9.50 8.22 11.51
C ALA A 595 -10.96 8.55 11.17
N GLY A 596 -11.84 7.55 11.29
CA GLY A 596 -13.27 7.66 11.08
C GLY A 596 -14.04 7.80 12.40
N TYR A 597 -14.98 8.75 12.46
CA TYR A 597 -15.95 8.84 13.55
C TYR A 597 -17.39 8.78 13.05
N VAL A 598 -18.31 8.41 13.94
CA VAL A 598 -19.76 8.36 13.67
C VAL A 598 -20.38 9.72 13.97
N GLN A 599 -20.93 10.40 12.95
CA GLN A 599 -21.39 11.79 13.04
C GLN A 599 -22.36 12.04 14.19
N SER A 600 -23.40 11.21 14.32
CA SER A 600 -24.46 11.40 15.32
C SER A 600 -24.02 11.20 16.78
N THR A 601 -22.89 10.52 17.02
CA THR A 601 -22.43 10.21 18.38
C THR A 601 -21.07 10.83 18.73
N GLY A 602 -20.30 11.25 17.72
CA GLY A 602 -18.92 11.70 17.89
C GLY A 602 -17.93 10.61 18.30
N ARG A 603 -18.38 9.35 18.41
CA ARG A 603 -17.53 8.21 18.82
C ARG A 603 -16.72 7.69 17.63
N PRO A 604 -15.57 7.02 17.87
CA PRO A 604 -14.85 6.33 16.81
C PRO A 604 -15.76 5.35 16.07
N ALA A 605 -15.68 5.30 14.74
CA ALA A 605 -16.34 4.26 13.97
C ALA A 605 -15.77 2.89 14.38
N PRO A 606 -16.60 1.83 14.52
CA PRO A 606 -16.14 0.56 15.06
C PRO A 606 -14.91 -0.02 14.36
N TYR A 607 -14.90 0.01 13.03
CA TYR A 607 -13.82 -0.49 12.19
C TYR A 607 -12.59 0.45 12.12
N SER A 608 -12.73 1.74 12.47
CA SER A 608 -11.66 2.72 12.29
C SER A 608 -10.42 2.32 13.08
N SER A 609 -9.35 2.08 12.33
CA SER A 609 -8.05 1.65 12.85
C SER A 609 -7.40 2.75 13.67
N SER A 610 -6.44 2.33 14.49
CA SER A 610 -5.90 3.12 15.60
C SER A 610 -4.39 3.00 15.67
N GLY A 611 -3.75 4.08 16.14
CA GLY A 611 -2.33 4.07 16.49
C GLY A 611 -1.98 2.99 17.51
N GLY A 612 -0.69 2.66 17.57
CA GLY A 612 -0.16 1.68 18.51
C GLY A 612 -0.24 2.16 19.95
N LEU A 613 -0.69 1.30 20.86
CA LEU A 613 -0.61 1.50 22.30
C LEU A 613 0.08 0.30 22.96
N SER A 614 0.98 0.55 23.90
CA SER A 614 1.76 -0.45 24.63
C SER A 614 1.31 -0.55 26.08
N ASN A 615 1.32 -1.78 26.60
CA ASN A 615 1.17 -2.01 28.04
C ASN A 615 2.40 -1.48 28.77
N THR A 616 2.17 -0.83 29.91
CA THR A 616 3.21 -0.26 30.77
C THR A 616 2.87 -0.57 32.22
N THR A 617 3.79 -0.28 33.14
CA THR A 617 3.54 -0.34 34.58
C THR A 617 2.75 0.86 35.12
N GLY A 618 2.43 1.84 34.27
CA GLY A 618 1.68 3.04 34.66
C GLY A 618 0.16 2.87 34.55
N ASP A 619 -0.56 3.91 34.98
CA ASP A 619 -2.03 3.93 35.04
C ASP A 619 -2.72 3.90 33.66
N ALA A 620 -1.97 4.16 32.58
CA ALA A 620 -2.47 4.17 31.22
C ALA A 620 -1.43 3.62 30.24
N PRO A 621 -1.87 3.05 29.10
CA PRO A 621 -0.97 2.64 28.04
C PRO A 621 -0.31 3.85 27.38
N THR A 622 0.88 3.63 26.81
CA THR A 622 1.64 4.67 26.08
C THR A 622 1.58 4.45 24.58
N PRO A 623 1.55 5.52 23.77
CA PRO A 623 1.60 5.39 22.32
C PRO A 623 2.97 4.88 21.85
N TRP A 624 2.96 4.08 20.80
CA TRP A 624 4.15 3.68 20.05
C TRP A 624 3.91 3.82 18.54
N GLY A 625 5.00 4.00 17.80
CA GLY A 625 4.92 4.28 16.37
C GLY A 625 4.11 5.53 16.07
N GLU A 626 3.73 5.67 14.81
CA GLU A 626 2.89 6.77 14.38
C GLU A 626 1.45 6.65 14.88
N GLN A 627 0.81 7.80 15.10
CA GLN A 627 -0.56 7.89 15.61
C GLN A 627 -1.50 8.51 14.57
N VAL A 628 -2.80 8.34 14.77
CA VAL A 628 -3.81 9.09 13.99
C VAL A 628 -3.68 10.58 14.33
N ALA A 629 -3.60 11.43 13.31
CA ALA A 629 -3.43 12.87 13.52
C ALA A 629 -4.78 13.53 13.86
N LEU A 630 -5.83 13.12 13.15
CA LEU A 630 -7.15 13.73 13.20
C LEU A 630 -8.25 12.74 12.80
N CYS A 631 -9.51 13.12 13.00
CA CYS A 631 -10.66 12.34 12.55
C CYS A 631 -11.66 13.14 11.71
N ALA A 632 -12.34 12.44 10.81
CA ALA A 632 -13.44 12.94 10.00
C ALA A 632 -14.61 11.96 9.98
N VAL A 633 -15.76 12.39 9.46
CA VAL A 633 -16.98 11.57 9.45
C VAL A 633 -16.79 10.36 8.54
N ALA A 634 -16.90 9.15 9.09
CA ALA A 634 -16.92 7.92 8.30
C ALA A 634 -18.33 7.30 8.22
N ASP A 635 -19.13 7.48 9.27
CA ASP A 635 -20.52 6.99 9.32
C ASP A 635 -21.46 8.13 9.74
N ARG A 636 -22.67 8.16 9.19
CA ARG A 636 -23.70 9.14 9.61
C ARG A 636 -24.27 8.79 10.98
N SER A 637 -24.66 7.53 11.18
CA SER A 637 -25.13 7.04 12.48
C SER A 637 -24.87 5.54 12.63
N PRO A 638 -24.99 4.97 13.84
CA PRO A 638 -24.83 3.53 14.05
C PRO A 638 -25.82 2.65 13.24
N ILE A 639 -26.96 3.22 12.81
CA ILE A 639 -27.97 2.52 12.00
C ILE A 639 -27.95 2.92 10.52
N LEU A 640 -27.23 3.99 10.17
CA LEU A 640 -27.02 4.47 8.80
C LEU A 640 -25.52 4.65 8.58
N PRO A 641 -24.76 3.55 8.40
CA PRO A 641 -23.34 3.64 8.17
C PRO A 641 -23.02 4.34 6.85
N GLY A 642 -21.78 4.80 6.76
CA GLY A 642 -21.19 5.42 5.58
C GLY A 642 -21.44 6.92 5.41
N SER A 643 -20.47 7.59 4.80
CA SER A 643 -20.54 8.96 4.33
C SER A 643 -21.34 9.06 3.03
N LEU A 644 -21.91 10.24 2.75
CA LEU A 644 -22.54 10.55 1.47
C LEU A 644 -21.52 11.18 0.54
N GLY A 645 -21.48 10.75 -0.71
CA GLY A 645 -20.65 11.31 -1.78
C GLY A 645 -21.41 11.38 -3.10
N ARG A 646 -20.72 11.81 -4.16
CA ARG A 646 -21.24 11.74 -5.53
C ARG A 646 -20.76 10.44 -6.17
N GLY A 647 -21.59 9.89 -7.07
CA GLY A 647 -21.24 8.70 -7.81
C GLY A 647 -20.45 9.01 -9.09
N VAL A 648 -20.32 8.02 -9.96
CA VAL A 648 -19.58 8.15 -11.22
C VAL A 648 -20.21 9.18 -12.14
N ARG A 649 -21.55 9.15 -12.22
CA ARG A 649 -22.31 9.99 -13.15
C ARG A 649 -22.74 11.30 -12.54
N SER A 650 -22.84 12.35 -13.33
CA SER A 650 -23.52 13.57 -12.93
C SER A 650 -24.93 13.27 -12.43
N GLY A 651 -25.26 13.72 -11.22
CA GLY A 651 -26.55 13.47 -10.57
C GLY A 651 -26.64 12.17 -9.75
N SER A 652 -25.69 11.24 -9.91
CA SER A 652 -25.61 10.02 -9.08
C SER A 652 -25.06 10.30 -7.68
N ARG A 653 -25.41 9.45 -6.72
CA ARG A 653 -24.96 9.51 -5.32
C ARG A 653 -24.27 8.21 -4.93
N SER A 654 -23.35 8.33 -3.99
CA SER A 654 -22.60 7.22 -3.42
C SER A 654 -22.71 7.21 -1.90
N ILE A 655 -22.73 6.02 -1.30
CA ILE A 655 -22.54 5.82 0.14
C ILE A 655 -21.35 4.88 0.30
N LEU A 656 -20.38 5.28 1.12
CA LEU A 656 -19.18 4.49 1.38
C LEU A 656 -18.98 4.34 2.88
N VAL A 657 -18.77 3.10 3.34
CA VAL A 657 -18.38 2.78 4.72
C VAL A 657 -16.87 2.59 4.74
N GLY A 658 -16.16 3.29 5.62
CA GLY A 658 -14.71 3.17 5.73
C GLY A 658 -14.01 4.49 6.01
N THR A 659 -12.80 4.40 6.57
CA THR A 659 -11.91 5.55 6.78
C THR A 659 -11.47 6.21 5.48
N SER A 660 -11.56 5.50 4.34
CA SER A 660 -11.39 6.08 3.01
C SER A 660 -12.40 7.20 2.72
N GLY A 661 -13.60 7.19 3.31
CA GLY A 661 -14.55 8.31 3.23
C GLY A 661 -14.21 9.48 4.15
N ALA A 662 -13.40 9.25 5.20
CA ALA A 662 -13.00 10.28 6.16
C ALA A 662 -11.80 11.11 5.66
N ALA A 663 -10.74 10.45 5.16
CA ALA A 663 -9.53 11.08 4.64
C ALA A 663 -9.76 12.24 3.63
N PRO A 664 -10.58 12.08 2.57
CA PRO A 664 -10.78 13.13 1.57
C PRO A 664 -11.47 14.37 2.12
N GLN A 665 -12.28 14.24 3.18
CA GLN A 665 -12.91 15.39 3.83
C GLN A 665 -11.86 16.26 4.54
N ALA A 666 -10.87 15.62 5.16
CA ALA A 666 -9.73 16.34 5.74
C ALA A 666 -8.89 16.99 4.62
N ALA A 667 -8.59 16.26 3.55
CA ALA A 667 -7.84 16.80 2.40
C ALA A 667 -8.50 18.05 1.79
N ARG A 668 -9.83 18.04 1.66
CA ARG A 668 -10.62 19.19 1.21
C ARG A 668 -10.41 20.43 2.08
N LEU A 669 -10.44 20.26 3.40
CA LEU A 669 -10.26 21.36 4.34
C LEU A 669 -8.82 21.87 4.35
N VAL A 670 -7.85 20.95 4.27
CA VAL A 670 -6.43 21.29 4.21
C VAL A 670 -6.10 22.09 2.95
N VAL A 671 -6.55 21.64 1.77
CA VAL A 671 -6.24 22.35 0.52
C VAL A 671 -6.87 23.74 0.50
N ARG A 672 -8.09 23.88 1.05
CA ARG A 672 -8.75 25.18 1.17
C ARG A 672 -8.02 26.10 2.15
N ALA A 673 -7.52 25.58 3.27
CA ALA A 673 -6.71 26.36 4.20
C ALA A 673 -5.42 26.86 3.53
N LEU A 674 -4.71 25.99 2.82
CA LEU A 674 -3.49 26.34 2.08
C LEU A 674 -3.76 27.37 0.97
N ALA A 675 -4.84 27.20 0.20
CA ALA A 675 -5.26 28.18 -0.82
C ALA A 675 -5.56 29.57 -0.23
N ASN A 676 -5.95 29.64 1.04
CA ASN A 676 -6.20 30.87 1.78
C ASN A 676 -4.94 31.41 2.51
N GLY A 677 -3.77 30.79 2.32
CA GLY A 677 -2.54 31.14 3.02
C GLY A 677 -2.56 30.83 4.52
N GLN A 678 -3.40 29.89 4.95
CA GLN A 678 -3.56 29.50 6.36
C GLN A 678 -2.85 28.18 6.67
N PRO A 679 -2.53 27.90 7.95
CA PRO A 679 -2.00 26.60 8.35
C PRO A 679 -2.93 25.43 7.95
N PRO A 680 -2.37 24.27 7.53
CA PRO A 680 -3.10 23.10 7.04
C PRO A 680 -4.35 22.72 7.86
N PHE A 681 -4.24 22.72 9.19
CA PHE A 681 -5.31 22.22 10.07
C PHE A 681 -6.15 23.34 10.71
N SER A 682 -6.02 24.58 10.24
CA SER A 682 -6.70 25.75 10.82
C SER A 682 -8.23 25.68 10.78
N ALA A 683 -8.80 24.94 9.84
CA ALA A 683 -10.25 24.75 9.69
C ALA A 683 -10.82 23.59 10.55
N MET A 684 -10.01 22.96 11.39
CA MET A 684 -10.39 21.80 12.21
C MET A 684 -10.46 22.18 13.69
N THR A 685 -11.30 21.50 14.45
CA THR A 685 -11.43 21.73 15.90
C THR A 685 -10.38 20.91 16.66
N PRO A 686 -9.50 21.52 17.46
CA PRO A 686 -8.63 20.77 18.36
C PRO A 686 -9.45 19.94 19.36
N GLN A 687 -8.97 18.73 19.65
CA GLN A 687 -9.58 17.80 20.58
C GLN A 687 -8.66 17.56 21.77
N GLN A 688 -9.24 17.58 22.97
CA GLN A 688 -8.60 17.12 24.19
C GLN A 688 -9.59 16.22 24.93
N PHE A 689 -9.10 15.09 25.44
CA PHE A 689 -9.89 14.11 26.16
C PHE A 689 -9.53 14.21 27.66
N ASN A 690 -10.52 14.57 28.47
CA ASN A 690 -10.37 14.81 29.91
C ASN A 690 -11.33 13.92 30.72
N PHE A 691 -11.48 12.66 30.32
CA PHE A 691 -12.23 11.67 31.09
C PHE A 691 -11.52 11.37 32.43
N PRO A 692 -12.25 11.04 33.50
CA PRO A 692 -11.65 10.63 34.78
C PRO A 692 -10.76 9.39 34.65
N ASN A 693 -11.02 8.53 33.67
CA ASN A 693 -10.23 7.34 33.41
C ASN A 693 -9.09 7.67 32.41
N PRO A 694 -7.81 7.64 32.83
CA PRO A 694 -6.69 7.97 31.94
C PRO A 694 -6.53 6.96 30.79
N VAL A 695 -6.91 5.70 30.99
CA VAL A 695 -6.95 4.68 29.92
C VAL A 695 -7.92 5.09 28.81
N GLN A 696 -9.10 5.62 29.19
CA GLN A 696 -10.08 6.11 28.22
C GLN A 696 -9.55 7.30 27.41
N ASN A 697 -8.79 8.21 28.04
CA ASN A 697 -8.16 9.34 27.34
C ASN A 697 -7.16 8.84 26.29
N ALA A 698 -6.27 7.92 26.66
CA ALA A 698 -5.30 7.33 25.75
C ALA A 698 -5.98 6.62 24.57
N HIS A 699 -7.02 5.82 24.84
CA HIS A 699 -7.80 5.12 23.83
C HIS A 699 -8.50 6.06 22.85
N TRP A 700 -9.13 7.13 23.34
CA TRP A 700 -9.81 8.09 22.48
C TRP A 700 -8.82 8.88 21.63
N LEU A 701 -7.70 9.29 22.20
CA LEU A 701 -6.64 9.99 21.47
C LEU A 701 -6.07 9.12 20.33
N ALA A 702 -5.74 7.85 20.62
CA ALA A 702 -5.22 6.92 19.62
C ALA A 702 -6.23 6.55 18.52
N ARG A 703 -7.54 6.80 18.73
CA ARG A 703 -8.62 6.49 17.78
C ARG A 703 -9.20 7.69 17.05
N LEU A 704 -9.05 8.90 17.56
CA LEU A 704 -9.63 10.12 16.98
C LEU A 704 -8.61 11.21 16.68
N GLY A 705 -7.40 11.11 17.21
CA GLY A 705 -6.35 12.10 17.04
C GLY A 705 -6.64 13.38 17.80
N SER A 706 -5.82 14.39 17.51
CA SER A 706 -5.83 15.68 18.21
C SER A 706 -6.73 16.72 17.54
N HIS A 707 -7.27 16.44 16.35
CA HIS A 707 -8.13 17.37 15.61
C HIS A 707 -9.35 16.64 15.04
N LYS A 708 -10.44 17.39 14.86
CA LYS A 708 -11.69 16.90 14.29
C LYS A 708 -12.15 17.79 13.16
N THR A 709 -12.48 17.19 12.02
CA THR A 709 -13.09 17.95 10.92
C THR A 709 -14.57 18.25 11.23
N PRO A 710 -15.11 19.40 10.77
CA PRO A 710 -16.55 19.54 10.61
C PRO A 710 -17.09 18.50 9.61
N SER A 711 -18.36 18.13 9.74
CA SER A 711 -19.05 17.29 8.73
C SER A 711 -19.21 18.06 7.42
N LEU A 712 -19.11 17.40 6.26
CA LEU A 712 -19.34 18.04 4.95
C LEU A 712 -20.81 18.12 4.52
N TRP A 713 -21.77 17.64 5.31
CA TRP A 713 -23.21 17.72 4.99
C TRP A 713 -24.07 18.06 6.23
N GLY A 714 -25.18 18.77 6.00
CA GLY A 714 -26.18 19.07 7.04
C GLY A 714 -27.18 17.93 7.22
N GLY A 715 -27.54 17.61 8.47
CA GLY A 715 -28.57 16.61 8.80
C GLY A 715 -28.02 15.31 9.38
N GLY A 716 -27.48 15.37 10.60
CA GLY A 716 -27.17 14.19 11.41
C GLY A 716 -28.41 13.57 12.03
#